data_AF-A0AAV8AFR0-F1
#
_entry.id   AF-A0AAV8AFR0-F1
#
_cell.length_a   1.000
_cell.length_b   1.000
_cell.length_c   1.000
_cell.angle_alpha   90.00
_cell.angle_beta   90.00
_cell.angle_gamma   90.00
#
_symmetry.space_group_name_H-M   'P 1'
#
loop_
_entity.id
_entity.type
_entity.pdbx_description
1 polymer ?
#
loop_
_entity_poly.entity_id
_entity_poly.type
_entity_poly.pdbx_seq_one_letter_code
_entity_poly.pdbx_strand_id
1 'polypeptide(L)'
;MKQSFLILLLILVVGIFSYQPLTSDHEVEFSVFLDKFGKDYKAKEELDFRKQIFQQRLNELHEHNSNPKNTWKKEINHFSDLTDEEFNAIYLSKHTKIDDERIKPLKQKEIKPLKSYPTTLDNRDTHFVDIKDQGQCGSCWTFASTTLVESSLYNQNGILVELSEEQVLDCTYKDPGDGYVSNPWDNWDDGCDGGNVYHSLTLNRDYLGAVSMKDYPYVGSDGTCDTGFTKLATVNSADPLSYVDSGTESQIKQALYDYGGVAIVVNANGWSSYGSGVYQSSDCSGNTNHAVALSGYGTKDGENVWILRNSWGSGWGENGYMYLARGISSYDGVTWNDGMCHVRERYSYLQKTLTTPLEQMDDITGFSCAYDSSTQFTCEWTVTGDDSTYKIYWYTDDKEETSSESVSCQSSGKCSVTKTVSQAEGTNVAVRNFIETSNYLQYGQMTQWVTVSETGNNSPTYEGGIVDQNAACDQSFTYTFAADCFSDQDGDTLTYSSTQNDGSELPSWLTFDASARKFSGTPSESEKDIVYTIKVIAKDSYDDQASVTFKLSVNGENNNPPTYEGCLVEKIAVVNRTFTYVLEDNCFDDEDDDELSYTSTLDDGTDLPDWLIFLSSEKTFNGTAPDEELYNDYSIQVHAQDPSGETVTGDFTLKIRLTDTSSTSDSSFTKPLFLTLFILLLLVWFEI
;
A
#
# COMPACT_ATOMS: atom_id res chain seq x y z
N MET A 1 -73.91 -49.25 7.69
CA MET A 1 -74.51 -48.04 8.29
C MET A 1 -73.34 -47.21 8.80
N LYS A 2 -72.73 -46.35 7.99
CA LYS A 2 -73.11 -44.97 7.62
C LYS A 2 -73.16 -44.02 8.83
N GLN A 3 -72.40 -42.92 8.66
CA GLN A 3 -72.38 -41.65 9.39
C GLN A 3 -71.49 -41.56 10.63
N SER A 4 -70.23 -41.14 10.41
CA SER A 4 -69.64 -39.91 11.00
C SER A 4 -68.19 -39.74 10.51
N PHE A 5 -68.02 -39.44 9.22
CA PHE A 5 -66.78 -38.98 8.60
C PHE A 5 -67.20 -38.06 7.46
N LEU A 6 -67.60 -36.83 7.79
CA LEU A 6 -67.91 -35.81 6.78
C LEU A 6 -67.93 -34.39 7.38
N ILE A 7 -66.88 -33.98 8.10
CA ILE A 7 -66.54 -32.57 8.32
C ILE A 7 -65.00 -32.46 8.36
N LEU A 8 -64.33 -32.69 7.24
CA LEU A 8 -62.91 -32.31 7.06
C LEU A 8 -62.55 -32.15 5.57
N LEU A 9 -63.50 -31.67 4.78
CA LEU A 9 -63.31 -31.48 3.34
C LEU A 9 -64.20 -30.35 2.83
N LEU A 10 -64.09 -29.15 3.41
CA LEU A 10 -64.63 -27.90 2.86
C LEU A 10 -64.18 -26.67 3.67
N ILE A 11 -62.87 -26.42 3.71
CA ILE A 11 -62.33 -25.04 3.78
C ILE A 11 -61.32 -24.95 2.64
N LEU A 12 -61.86 -24.92 1.43
CA LEU A 12 -61.17 -24.57 0.19
C LEU A 12 -61.85 -23.27 -0.27
N VAL A 13 -61.40 -22.16 0.32
CA VAL A 13 -61.66 -20.79 -0.11
C VAL A 13 -60.29 -20.11 -0.04
N VAL A 14 -59.47 -20.29 -1.09
CA VAL A 14 -59.24 -19.24 -2.10
C VAL A 14 -58.57 -18.01 -1.48
N GLY A 15 -57.29 -18.15 -1.15
CA GLY A 15 -56.34 -17.10 -1.48
C GLY A 15 -56.10 -17.22 -2.98
N ILE A 16 -56.59 -16.27 -3.77
CA ILE A 16 -56.30 -16.22 -5.21
C ILE A 16 -54.82 -15.87 -5.32
N PHE A 17 -53.95 -16.88 -5.33
CA PHE A 17 -52.64 -16.73 -5.94
C PHE A 17 -52.88 -16.62 -7.44
N SER A 18 -52.71 -15.41 -7.96
CA SER A 18 -52.70 -15.15 -9.39
C SER A 18 -51.61 -16.03 -10.01
N TYR A 19 -51.99 -17.12 -10.69
CA TYR A 19 -51.06 -17.94 -11.45
C TYR A 19 -50.61 -17.11 -12.67
N GLN A 20 -49.55 -16.33 -12.48
CA GLN A 20 -48.85 -15.67 -13.57
C GLN A 20 -48.05 -16.75 -14.31
N PRO A 21 -48.26 -16.98 -15.62
CA PRO A 21 -47.42 -17.92 -16.36
C PRO A 21 -45.96 -17.44 -16.30
N LEU A 22 -45.06 -18.37 -15.97
CA LEU A 22 -43.62 -18.11 -15.84
C LEU A 22 -43.03 -17.58 -17.15
N THR A 23 -42.15 -16.58 -17.03
CA THR A 23 -41.26 -16.16 -18.13
C THR A 23 -40.14 -17.19 -18.30
N SER A 24 -39.54 -17.28 -19.49
CA SER A 24 -38.39 -18.17 -19.77
C SER A 24 -37.19 -17.92 -18.86
N ASP A 25 -37.06 -16.68 -18.37
CA ASP A 25 -35.86 -16.22 -17.67
C ASP A 25 -35.83 -16.77 -16.23
N HIS A 26 -36.99 -16.86 -15.56
CA HIS A 26 -37.09 -17.43 -14.20
C HIS A 26 -36.85 -18.95 -14.17
N GLU A 27 -37.05 -19.67 -15.28
CA GLU A 27 -36.69 -21.09 -15.40
C GLU A 27 -35.17 -21.29 -15.35
N VAL A 28 -34.44 -20.42 -16.05
CA VAL A 28 -32.97 -20.46 -16.13
C VAL A 28 -32.38 -20.11 -14.78
N GLU A 29 -32.87 -19.07 -14.11
CA GLU A 29 -32.38 -18.63 -12.80
C GLU A 29 -32.56 -19.71 -11.73
N PHE A 30 -33.72 -20.39 -11.70
CA PHE A 30 -33.93 -21.49 -10.76
C PHE A 30 -33.00 -22.67 -11.07
N SER A 31 -32.78 -23.02 -12.34
CA SER A 31 -31.81 -24.07 -12.69
C SER A 31 -30.39 -23.73 -12.26
N VAL A 32 -29.96 -22.47 -12.41
CA VAL A 32 -28.66 -21.99 -11.94
C VAL A 32 -28.57 -22.04 -10.42
N PHE A 33 -29.64 -21.68 -9.72
CA PHE A 33 -29.74 -21.79 -8.27
C PHE A 33 -29.55 -23.24 -7.79
N LEU A 34 -30.25 -24.20 -8.41
CA LEU A 34 -30.13 -25.61 -8.06
C LEU A 34 -28.69 -26.11 -8.23
N ASP A 35 -28.05 -25.80 -9.35
CA ASP A 35 -26.66 -26.18 -9.62
C ASP A 35 -25.69 -25.52 -8.63
N LYS A 36 -25.83 -24.21 -8.39
CA LYS A 36 -24.94 -23.44 -7.52
C LYS A 36 -24.92 -23.97 -6.08
N PHE A 37 -26.07 -24.39 -5.57
CA PHE A 37 -26.23 -24.83 -4.17
C PHE A 37 -26.44 -26.34 -4.03
N GLY A 38 -26.23 -27.11 -5.10
CA GLY A 38 -26.31 -28.58 -5.09
C GLY A 38 -27.67 -29.13 -4.67
N LYS A 39 -28.77 -28.44 -5.03
CA LYS A 39 -30.14 -28.81 -4.64
C LYS A 39 -30.71 -29.85 -5.60
N ASP A 40 -31.24 -30.95 -5.05
CA ASP A 40 -31.73 -32.09 -5.83
C ASP A 40 -33.08 -32.60 -5.33
N TYR A 41 -34.16 -32.04 -5.90
CA TYR A 41 -35.54 -32.38 -5.54
C TYR A 41 -36.07 -33.51 -6.41
N LYS A 42 -36.30 -34.69 -5.81
CA LYS A 42 -36.74 -35.90 -6.53
C LYS A 42 -38.21 -35.90 -6.90
N ALA A 43 -39.06 -35.39 -6.03
CA ALA A 43 -40.50 -35.30 -6.28
C ALA A 43 -40.80 -34.07 -7.13
N LYS A 44 -41.56 -34.24 -8.22
CA LYS A 44 -41.92 -33.12 -9.10
C LYS A 44 -42.73 -32.06 -8.35
N GLU A 45 -43.61 -32.49 -7.47
CA GLU A 45 -44.44 -31.61 -6.65
C GLU A 45 -43.59 -30.75 -5.72
N GLU A 46 -42.52 -31.31 -5.13
CA GLU A 46 -41.57 -30.57 -4.31
C GLU A 46 -40.74 -29.61 -5.15
N LEU A 47 -40.21 -30.05 -6.30
CA LEU A 47 -39.47 -29.18 -7.22
C LEU A 47 -40.32 -27.96 -7.66
N ASP A 48 -41.57 -28.20 -8.05
CA ASP A 48 -42.49 -27.15 -8.47
C ASP A 48 -42.83 -26.20 -7.31
N PHE A 49 -42.92 -26.69 -6.07
CA PHE A 49 -43.14 -25.89 -4.87
C PHE A 49 -41.92 -25.04 -4.51
N ARG A 50 -40.72 -25.63 -4.46
CA ARG A 50 -39.45 -24.95 -4.18
C ARG A 50 -39.17 -23.84 -5.18
N LYS A 51 -39.53 -24.07 -6.44
CA LYS A 51 -39.45 -23.08 -7.50
C LYS A 51 -40.39 -21.90 -7.31
N GLN A 52 -41.62 -22.13 -6.85
CA GLN A 52 -42.55 -21.04 -6.54
C GLN A 52 -42.02 -20.15 -5.42
N ILE A 53 -41.46 -20.76 -4.37
CA ILE A 53 -40.81 -20.03 -3.27
C ILE A 53 -39.63 -19.21 -3.81
N PHE A 54 -38.75 -19.84 -4.59
CA PHE A 54 -37.60 -19.15 -5.19
C PHE A 54 -38.01 -17.91 -5.99
N GLN A 55 -39.06 -18.02 -6.79
CA GLN A 55 -39.58 -16.89 -7.56
C GLN A 55 -40.16 -15.79 -6.68
N GLN A 56 -40.84 -16.16 -5.61
CA GLN A 56 -41.29 -15.19 -4.62
C GLN A 56 -40.10 -14.45 -4.01
N ARG A 57 -39.04 -15.16 -3.60
CA ARG A 57 -37.82 -14.55 -3.04
C ARG A 57 -37.11 -13.63 -4.02
N LEU A 58 -37.07 -14.00 -5.30
CA LEU A 58 -36.48 -13.16 -6.34
C LEU A 58 -37.27 -11.85 -6.53
N ASN A 59 -38.60 -11.92 -6.51
CA ASN A 59 -39.45 -10.73 -6.57
C ASN A 59 -39.26 -9.82 -5.34
N GLU A 60 -39.23 -10.42 -4.14
CA GLU A 60 -38.94 -9.70 -2.89
C GLU A 60 -37.55 -9.03 -2.94
N LEU A 61 -36.56 -9.72 -3.50
CA LEU A 61 -35.22 -9.19 -3.71
C LEU A 61 -35.24 -7.99 -4.65
N HIS A 62 -35.89 -8.09 -5.82
CA HIS A 62 -35.97 -6.99 -6.78
C HIS A 62 -36.70 -5.78 -6.19
N GLU A 63 -37.80 -5.99 -5.49
CA GLU A 63 -38.56 -4.93 -4.82
C GLU A 63 -37.69 -4.26 -3.74
N HIS A 64 -37.10 -5.04 -2.83
CA HIS A 64 -36.25 -4.53 -1.75
C HIS A 64 -35.03 -3.79 -2.28
N ASN A 65 -34.33 -4.36 -3.25
CA ASN A 65 -33.06 -3.81 -3.74
C ASN A 65 -33.26 -2.57 -4.61
N SER A 66 -34.44 -2.41 -5.24
CA SER A 66 -34.79 -1.24 -6.06
C SER A 66 -35.07 0.02 -5.24
N ASN A 67 -35.41 -0.11 -3.95
CA ASN A 67 -35.66 1.03 -3.08
C ASN A 67 -34.34 1.61 -2.56
N PRO A 68 -33.96 2.85 -2.93
CA PRO A 68 -32.70 3.46 -2.50
C PRO A 68 -32.68 3.83 -1.01
N LYS A 69 -33.83 3.78 -0.30
CA LYS A 69 -33.91 4.01 1.14
C LYS A 69 -33.46 2.81 1.97
N ASN A 70 -33.39 1.62 1.36
CA ASN A 70 -32.97 0.42 2.06
C ASN A 70 -31.45 0.42 2.21
N THR A 71 -30.98 0.37 3.45
CA THR A 71 -29.56 0.41 3.84
C THR A 71 -28.83 -0.93 3.65
N TRP A 72 -29.58 -1.99 3.30
CA TRP A 72 -29.07 -3.33 3.05
C TRP A 72 -29.74 -3.94 1.83
N LYS A 73 -29.12 -4.98 1.28
CA LYS A 73 -29.57 -5.69 0.09
C LYS A 73 -29.87 -7.15 0.39
N LYS A 74 -30.94 -7.65 -0.22
CA LYS A 74 -31.26 -9.07 -0.28
C LYS A 74 -30.40 -9.76 -1.34
N GLU A 75 -30.05 -11.01 -1.11
CA GLU A 75 -29.30 -11.86 -2.05
C GLU A 75 -29.95 -13.24 -2.18
N ILE A 76 -29.81 -13.84 -3.37
CA ILE A 76 -30.11 -15.26 -3.57
C ILE A 76 -28.99 -16.11 -2.97
N ASN A 77 -29.29 -16.74 -1.84
CA ASN A 77 -28.41 -17.72 -1.17
C ASN A 77 -29.11 -19.08 -1.01
N HIS A 78 -28.45 -20.03 -0.35
CA HIS A 78 -28.93 -21.42 -0.19
C HIS A 78 -30.26 -21.59 0.57
N PHE A 79 -30.83 -20.53 1.16
CA PHE A 79 -32.15 -20.51 1.78
C PHE A 79 -33.27 -19.99 0.86
N SER A 80 -32.95 -19.59 -0.37
CA SER A 80 -33.91 -18.92 -1.27
C SER A 80 -35.06 -19.81 -1.76
N ASP A 81 -35.04 -21.10 -1.44
CA ASP A 81 -36.10 -22.08 -1.74
C ASP A 81 -36.93 -22.48 -0.50
N LEU A 82 -36.75 -21.78 0.63
CA LEU A 82 -37.46 -22.01 1.88
C LEU A 82 -38.45 -20.88 2.18
N THR A 83 -39.61 -21.22 2.75
CA THR A 83 -40.49 -20.22 3.36
C THR A 83 -39.86 -19.69 4.66
N ASP A 84 -40.35 -18.55 5.16
CA ASP A 84 -39.86 -18.02 6.43
C ASP A 84 -40.19 -18.97 7.59
N GLU A 85 -41.32 -19.66 7.55
CA GLU A 85 -41.69 -20.68 8.55
C GLU A 85 -40.76 -21.90 8.49
N GLU A 86 -40.43 -22.39 7.29
CA GLU A 86 -39.47 -23.49 7.14
C GLU A 86 -38.08 -23.07 7.64
N PHE A 87 -37.61 -21.89 7.24
CA PHE A 87 -36.32 -21.36 7.69
C PHE A 87 -36.26 -21.23 9.21
N ASN A 88 -37.27 -20.58 9.80
CA ASN A 88 -37.35 -20.37 11.25
C ASN A 88 -37.45 -21.69 12.02
N ALA A 89 -38.09 -22.71 11.46
CA ALA A 89 -38.24 -24.00 12.13
C ALA A 89 -37.00 -24.90 12.05
N ILE A 90 -36.15 -24.71 11.02
CA ILE A 90 -35.01 -25.59 10.73
C ILE A 90 -33.68 -24.99 11.23
N TYR A 91 -33.47 -23.67 11.07
CA TYR A 91 -32.16 -23.03 11.29
C TYR A 91 -32.07 -22.18 12.56
N LEU A 92 -33.21 -21.91 13.21
CA LEU A 92 -33.27 -21.14 14.45
C LEU A 92 -33.59 -22.06 15.63
N SER A 93 -33.05 -21.75 16.81
CA SER A 93 -33.32 -22.54 18.02
C SER A 93 -34.75 -22.34 18.51
N LYS A 94 -35.42 -23.42 18.92
CA LYS A 94 -36.80 -23.35 19.46
C LYS A 94 -36.86 -22.69 20.83
N HIS A 95 -35.76 -22.75 21.58
CA HIS A 95 -35.57 -22.02 22.83
C HIS A 95 -34.12 -21.57 22.98
N THR A 96 -33.97 -20.31 23.38
CA THR A 96 -32.68 -19.68 23.73
C THR A 96 -32.69 -19.13 25.17
N LYS A 97 -33.82 -19.28 25.86
CA LYS A 97 -34.07 -18.70 27.18
C LYS A 97 -33.49 -19.56 28.29
N ILE A 98 -32.90 -18.88 29.26
CA ILE A 98 -32.50 -19.41 30.55
C ILE A 98 -33.66 -19.18 31.52
N ASP A 99 -34.52 -20.18 31.70
CA ASP A 99 -35.45 -20.21 32.84
C ASP A 99 -34.83 -21.05 33.98
N ASP A 100 -33.56 -20.75 34.32
CA ASP A 100 -32.81 -21.45 35.36
C ASP A 100 -32.46 -20.52 36.53
N GLU A 101 -33.15 -20.70 37.66
CA GLU A 101 -32.90 -19.96 38.91
C GLU A 101 -31.48 -20.17 39.48
N ARG A 102 -30.75 -21.20 39.03
CA ARG A 102 -29.35 -21.46 39.41
C ARG A 102 -28.40 -20.43 38.78
N ILE A 103 -28.80 -19.81 37.67
CA ILE A 103 -27.99 -18.83 36.96
C ILE A 103 -28.18 -17.48 37.63
N LYS A 104 -27.12 -17.04 38.33
CA LYS A 104 -27.07 -15.71 38.92
C LYS A 104 -26.34 -14.81 37.94
N PRO A 105 -27.05 -13.96 37.16
CA PRO A 105 -26.39 -12.96 36.35
C PRO A 105 -25.43 -12.15 37.22
N LEU A 106 -24.28 -11.78 36.65
CA LEU A 106 -23.32 -10.98 37.38
C LEU A 106 -24.06 -9.73 37.88
N LYS A 107 -24.11 -9.56 39.20
CA LYS A 107 -24.66 -8.35 39.82
C LYS A 107 -23.79 -7.18 39.45
N GLN A 108 -23.98 -6.62 38.26
CA GLN A 108 -23.52 -5.30 37.80
C GLN A 108 -22.17 -4.90 38.41
N LYS A 109 -21.20 -5.83 38.49
CA LYS A 109 -19.85 -5.50 38.91
C LYS A 109 -19.23 -5.02 37.62
N GLU A 110 -19.58 -3.77 37.33
CA GLU A 110 -19.40 -3.08 36.08
C GLU A 110 -18.05 -3.46 35.49
N ILE A 111 -18.05 -3.94 34.25
CA ILE A 111 -16.94 -3.59 33.38
C ILE A 111 -16.93 -2.07 33.44
N LYS A 112 -16.07 -1.47 34.27
CA LYS A 112 -15.94 -0.03 34.31
C LYS A 112 -15.40 0.32 32.94
N PRO A 113 -16.18 0.99 32.08
CA PRO A 113 -15.67 1.37 30.78
C PRO A 113 -14.39 2.16 31.03
N LEU A 114 -13.27 1.67 30.49
CA LEU A 114 -12.08 2.48 30.38
C LEU A 114 -12.49 3.71 29.56
N LYS A 115 -11.99 4.87 29.94
CA LYS A 115 -12.40 6.15 29.33
C LYS A 115 -12.14 6.21 27.82
N SER A 116 -11.35 5.29 27.25
CA SER A 116 -11.06 5.21 25.83
C SER A 116 -10.84 3.77 25.37
N TYR A 117 -11.65 3.34 24.39
CA TYR A 117 -11.40 2.25 23.44
C TYR A 117 -11.68 2.81 22.04
N PRO A 118 -11.16 2.21 20.94
CA PRO A 118 -11.25 2.81 19.61
C PRO A 118 -12.70 2.94 19.14
N THR A 119 -12.97 3.90 18.25
CA THR A 119 -14.32 4.15 17.68
C THR A 119 -14.78 3.02 16.76
N THR A 120 -13.83 2.29 16.19
CA THR A 120 -14.00 1.11 15.36
C THR A 120 -13.12 -0.01 15.89
N LEU A 121 -13.61 -1.24 15.85
CA LEU A 121 -12.88 -2.45 16.21
C LEU A 121 -13.37 -3.57 15.30
N ASP A 122 -12.47 -4.28 14.66
CA ASP A 122 -12.79 -5.42 13.80
C ASP A 122 -11.79 -6.54 14.09
N ASN A 123 -12.23 -7.56 14.81
CA ASN A 123 -11.37 -8.67 15.23
C ASN A 123 -11.42 -9.86 14.25
N ARG A 124 -12.08 -9.73 13.08
CA ARG A 124 -12.34 -10.85 12.16
C ARG A 124 -11.08 -11.53 11.65
N ASP A 125 -10.05 -10.77 11.32
CA ASP A 125 -8.83 -11.30 10.70
C ASP A 125 -7.85 -11.92 11.71
N THR A 126 -8.13 -11.77 13.01
CA THR A 126 -7.19 -12.15 14.07
C THR A 126 -7.81 -13.12 15.07
N HIS A 127 -9.02 -12.86 15.57
CA HIS A 127 -9.56 -13.55 16.74
C HIS A 127 -10.53 -14.70 16.41
N PHE A 128 -10.71 -15.06 15.14
CA PHE A 128 -11.73 -16.03 14.73
C PHE A 128 -11.24 -16.98 13.64
N VAL A 129 -11.63 -18.25 13.74
CA VAL A 129 -11.47 -19.25 12.67
C VAL A 129 -12.39 -18.94 11.48
N ASP A 130 -12.29 -19.70 10.40
CA ASP A 130 -13.21 -19.58 9.27
C ASP A 130 -14.68 -19.78 9.68
N ILE A 131 -15.62 -19.20 8.93
CA ILE A 131 -17.06 -19.34 9.22
C ILE A 131 -17.47 -20.80 9.08
N LYS A 132 -18.08 -21.33 10.14
CA LYS A 132 -18.64 -22.68 10.18
C LYS A 132 -20.12 -22.70 9.78
N ASP A 133 -20.65 -23.90 9.56
CA ASP A 133 -22.05 -24.12 9.15
C ASP A 133 -22.74 -25.12 10.09
N GLN A 134 -23.79 -24.68 10.78
CA GLN A 134 -24.58 -25.49 11.70
C GLN A 134 -25.51 -26.49 10.98
N GLY A 135 -25.72 -26.33 9.67
CA GLY A 135 -26.67 -27.14 8.93
C GLY A 135 -28.10 -26.99 9.44
N GLN A 136 -28.87 -28.09 9.44
CA GLN A 136 -30.30 -28.12 9.77
C GLN A 136 -30.59 -28.41 11.26
N CYS A 137 -29.58 -28.23 12.11
CA CYS A 137 -29.68 -28.42 13.55
C CYS A 137 -29.76 -27.04 14.22
N GLY A 138 -30.66 -26.86 15.20
CA GLY A 138 -30.80 -25.63 15.98
C GLY A 138 -29.69 -25.43 17.03
N SER A 139 -28.46 -25.75 16.66
CA SER A 139 -27.25 -25.80 17.50
C SER A 139 -26.47 -24.49 17.56
N CYS A 140 -27.00 -23.36 17.06
CA CYS A 140 -26.29 -22.07 17.02
C CYS A 140 -25.67 -21.64 18.37
N TRP A 141 -26.27 -22.09 19.48
CA TRP A 141 -25.77 -21.87 20.84
C TRP A 141 -24.43 -22.58 21.11
N THR A 142 -24.21 -23.75 20.52
CA THR A 142 -22.93 -24.47 20.56
C THR A 142 -21.87 -23.67 19.79
N PHE A 143 -22.17 -23.24 18.56
CA PHE A 143 -21.30 -22.42 17.72
C PHE A 143 -20.94 -21.08 18.37
N ALA A 144 -21.90 -20.39 18.97
CA ALA A 144 -21.64 -19.15 19.69
C ALA A 144 -20.75 -19.38 20.92
N SER A 145 -20.92 -20.51 21.63
CA SER A 145 -20.09 -20.85 22.79
C SER A 145 -18.66 -21.26 22.43
N THR A 146 -18.48 -22.11 21.41
CA THR A 146 -17.16 -22.53 20.92
C THR A 146 -16.42 -21.32 20.36
N THR A 147 -17.07 -20.50 19.54
CA THR A 147 -16.51 -19.24 19.01
C THR A 147 -15.94 -18.34 20.13
N LEU A 148 -16.58 -18.32 21.29
CA LEU A 148 -16.08 -17.55 22.44
C LEU A 148 -14.84 -18.16 23.07
N VAL A 149 -14.81 -19.49 23.22
CA VAL A 149 -13.62 -20.20 23.74
C VAL A 149 -12.47 -20.00 22.76
N GLU A 150 -12.69 -20.16 21.45
CA GLU A 150 -11.72 -19.91 20.39
C GLU A 150 -11.17 -18.47 20.43
N SER A 151 -12.07 -17.48 20.44
CA SER A 151 -11.68 -16.06 20.47
C SER A 151 -10.93 -15.69 21.75
N SER A 152 -11.32 -16.26 22.88
CA SER A 152 -10.67 -16.05 24.17
C SER A 152 -9.27 -16.67 24.20
N LEU A 153 -9.07 -17.86 23.60
CA LEU A 153 -7.75 -18.48 23.44
C LEU A 153 -6.83 -17.62 22.57
N TYR A 154 -7.37 -17.05 21.49
CA TYR A 154 -6.62 -16.14 20.66
C TYR A 154 -6.24 -14.87 21.42
N ASN A 155 -7.18 -14.23 22.12
CA ASN A 155 -6.91 -12.99 22.84
C ASN A 155 -5.81 -13.14 23.92
N GLN A 156 -5.74 -14.31 24.57
CA GLN A 156 -4.76 -14.57 25.63
C GLN A 156 -3.41 -15.05 25.09
N ASN A 157 -3.45 -16.00 24.16
CA ASN A 157 -2.27 -16.78 23.79
C ASN A 157 -1.92 -16.59 22.31
N GLY A 158 -2.78 -15.97 21.50
CA GLY A 158 -2.71 -15.92 20.04
C GLY A 158 -2.92 -17.28 19.38
N ILE A 159 -3.68 -18.17 20.03
CA ILE A 159 -3.95 -19.52 19.53
C ILE A 159 -5.31 -19.50 18.85
N LEU A 160 -5.33 -19.81 17.55
CA LEU A 160 -6.54 -20.02 16.80
C LEU A 160 -6.75 -21.53 16.61
N VAL A 161 -7.86 -22.06 17.09
CA VAL A 161 -8.15 -23.50 17.04
C VAL A 161 -9.60 -23.71 16.68
N GLU A 162 -9.89 -24.71 15.85
CA GLU A 162 -11.26 -25.12 15.57
C GLU A 162 -11.71 -26.11 16.66
N LEU A 163 -12.61 -25.66 17.52
CA LEU A 163 -13.19 -26.48 18.58
C LEU A 163 -14.45 -27.20 18.09
N SER A 164 -14.73 -28.35 18.68
CA SER A 164 -15.89 -29.18 18.34
C SER A 164 -17.19 -28.62 18.92
N GLU A 165 -18.07 -28.16 18.05
CA GLU A 165 -19.47 -27.88 18.39
C GLU A 165 -20.25 -29.15 18.73
N GLU A 166 -19.95 -30.26 18.06
CA GLU A 166 -20.66 -31.53 18.26
C GLU A 166 -20.45 -32.09 19.67
N GLN A 167 -19.24 -31.96 20.22
CA GLN A 167 -19.00 -32.37 21.60
C GLN A 167 -19.86 -31.55 22.57
N VAL A 168 -19.99 -30.24 22.31
CA VAL A 168 -20.86 -29.39 23.13
C VAL A 168 -22.30 -29.83 22.95
N LEU A 169 -22.76 -30.08 21.71
CA LEU A 169 -24.09 -30.56 21.39
C LEU A 169 -24.40 -31.86 22.14
N ASP A 170 -23.58 -32.89 21.99
CA ASP A 170 -23.83 -34.24 22.51
C ASP A 170 -23.75 -34.33 24.04
N CYS A 171 -22.96 -33.47 24.69
CA CYS A 171 -22.67 -33.58 26.11
C CYS A 171 -23.50 -32.66 27.03
N THR A 172 -24.45 -31.89 26.50
CA THR A 172 -25.22 -30.85 27.22
C THR A 172 -26.70 -31.17 27.41
N TYR A 173 -27.28 -32.10 26.63
CA TYR A 173 -28.69 -32.48 26.72
C TYR A 173 -28.92 -33.87 27.35
N LYS A 174 -30.20 -34.15 27.67
CA LYS A 174 -30.66 -35.28 28.49
C LYS A 174 -30.23 -36.68 28.00
N ASP A 175 -29.77 -37.50 28.97
CA ASP A 175 -29.60 -38.95 28.91
C ASP A 175 -30.93 -39.71 28.62
N PRO A 176 -31.05 -40.45 27.50
CA PRO A 176 -32.20 -41.33 27.20
C PRO A 176 -32.22 -42.66 27.97
N GLY A 177 -31.30 -42.92 28.90
CA GLY A 177 -31.38 -44.01 29.88
C GLY A 177 -30.71 -45.33 29.50
N ASP A 178 -29.61 -45.33 28.74
CA ASP A 178 -28.93 -46.55 28.28
C ASP A 178 -27.39 -46.58 28.44
N GLY A 179 -26.81 -45.72 29.29
CA GLY A 179 -25.44 -45.89 29.79
C GLY A 179 -24.43 -44.81 29.40
N TYR A 180 -24.89 -43.58 29.15
CA TYR A 180 -24.04 -42.42 28.89
C TYR A 180 -23.35 -41.88 30.15
N VAL A 181 -22.33 -41.05 29.94
CA VAL A 181 -21.59 -40.43 31.04
C VAL A 181 -22.49 -39.39 31.71
N SER A 182 -23.07 -39.72 32.86
CA SER A 182 -23.86 -38.77 33.66
C SER A 182 -23.01 -37.53 33.97
N ASN A 183 -23.45 -36.35 33.54
CA ASN A 183 -22.80 -35.12 33.92
C ASN A 183 -23.64 -34.38 34.98
N PRO A 184 -23.03 -33.52 35.81
CA PRO A 184 -23.76 -32.88 36.89
C PRO A 184 -24.93 -31.98 36.39
N TRP A 185 -24.88 -31.56 35.13
CA TRP A 185 -25.73 -30.55 34.47
C TRP A 185 -26.71 -31.15 33.45
N ASP A 186 -27.07 -32.43 33.57
CA ASP A 186 -28.07 -33.08 32.70
C ASP A 186 -29.40 -32.27 32.62
N ASN A 187 -30.00 -32.21 31.42
CA ASN A 187 -31.25 -31.49 31.06
C ASN A 187 -31.17 -29.95 31.06
N TRP A 188 -30.00 -29.36 30.81
CA TRP A 188 -29.90 -27.90 30.71
C TRP A 188 -30.25 -27.39 29.32
N ASP A 189 -30.00 -28.20 28.29
CA ASP A 189 -30.23 -27.91 26.88
C ASP A 189 -30.93 -29.11 26.20
N ASP A 190 -31.43 -28.92 24.98
CA ASP A 190 -32.20 -29.93 24.22
C ASP A 190 -31.58 -30.19 22.83
N GLY A 191 -30.24 -30.16 22.73
CA GLY A 191 -29.52 -30.53 21.51
C GLY A 191 -29.88 -29.66 20.31
N CYS A 192 -30.31 -30.29 19.21
CA CYS A 192 -30.76 -29.61 17.99
C CYS A 192 -32.06 -28.81 18.15
N ASP A 193 -32.83 -29.02 19.22
CA ASP A 193 -34.03 -28.23 19.49
C ASP A 193 -33.70 -26.88 20.16
N GLY A 194 -32.50 -26.72 20.71
CA GLY A 194 -32.03 -25.48 21.29
C GLY A 194 -31.18 -25.69 22.53
N GLY A 195 -30.65 -24.58 23.02
CA GLY A 195 -29.79 -24.57 24.19
C GLY A 195 -29.25 -23.19 24.49
N ASN A 196 -28.33 -23.12 25.43
CA ASN A 196 -27.84 -21.86 25.96
C ASN A 196 -26.32 -21.75 26.03
N VAL A 197 -25.80 -20.64 25.51
CA VAL A 197 -24.36 -20.35 25.51
C VAL A 197 -23.74 -20.40 26.91
N TYR A 198 -24.43 -19.91 27.94
CA TYR A 198 -23.91 -19.93 29.32
C TYR A 198 -23.82 -21.35 29.88
N HIS A 199 -24.78 -22.22 29.56
CA HIS A 199 -24.76 -23.62 29.94
C HIS A 199 -23.56 -24.32 29.32
N SER A 200 -23.34 -24.16 28.01
CA SER A 200 -22.19 -24.72 27.29
C SER A 200 -20.87 -24.28 27.91
N LEU A 201 -20.72 -22.99 28.19
CA LEU A 201 -19.51 -22.44 28.80
C LEU A 201 -19.30 -22.93 30.24
N THR A 202 -20.38 -23.15 31.00
CA THR A 202 -20.34 -23.71 32.35
C THR A 202 -19.93 -25.18 32.33
N LEU A 203 -20.49 -25.97 31.40
CA LEU A 203 -20.11 -27.35 31.21
C LEU A 203 -18.64 -27.48 30.79
N ASN A 204 -18.19 -26.61 29.86
CA ASN A 204 -16.79 -26.54 29.47
C ASN A 204 -15.87 -26.32 30.67
N ARG A 205 -16.18 -25.31 31.50
CA ARG A 205 -15.40 -24.94 32.69
C ARG A 205 -15.32 -26.06 33.73
N ASP A 206 -16.47 -26.66 34.05
CA ASP A 206 -16.61 -27.49 35.26
C ASP A 206 -16.42 -28.99 35.00
N TYR A 207 -16.55 -29.44 33.74
CA TYR A 207 -16.64 -30.86 33.43
C TYR A 207 -15.95 -31.27 32.12
N LEU A 208 -16.35 -30.66 31.00
CA LEU A 208 -16.06 -31.16 29.66
C LEU A 208 -14.67 -30.74 29.16
N GLY A 209 -14.32 -29.45 29.29
CA GLY A 209 -13.31 -28.83 28.44
C GLY A 209 -13.79 -28.72 26.98
N ALA A 210 -12.91 -28.31 26.07
CA ALA A 210 -13.17 -28.30 24.63
C ALA A 210 -12.11 -29.13 23.90
N VAL A 211 -12.52 -29.80 22.84
CA VAL A 211 -11.68 -30.67 22.00
C VAL A 211 -11.66 -30.15 20.56
N SER A 212 -10.73 -30.64 19.73
CA SER A 212 -10.65 -30.25 18.32
C SER A 212 -11.89 -30.71 17.54
N MET A 213 -12.35 -29.88 16.61
CA MET A 213 -13.35 -30.26 15.61
C MET A 213 -12.91 -31.47 14.79
N LYS A 214 -11.62 -31.73 14.63
CA LYS A 214 -11.14 -32.93 13.95
C LYS A 214 -11.38 -34.21 14.77
N ASP A 215 -11.08 -34.15 16.06
CA ASP A 215 -11.20 -35.31 16.94
C ASP A 215 -12.67 -35.67 17.17
N TYR A 216 -13.54 -34.66 17.18
CA TYR A 216 -14.98 -34.82 17.28
C TYR A 216 -15.69 -33.95 16.21
N PRO A 217 -15.81 -34.45 14.97
CA PRO A 217 -16.40 -33.72 13.85
C PRO A 217 -17.86 -33.35 14.04
N TYR A 218 -18.25 -32.21 13.48
CA TYR A 218 -19.64 -31.78 13.42
C TYR A 218 -20.46 -32.68 12.49
N VAL A 219 -21.51 -33.28 13.04
CA VAL A 219 -22.49 -34.11 12.33
C VAL A 219 -23.78 -33.33 12.14
N GLY A 220 -24.13 -32.45 13.09
CA GLY A 220 -25.35 -31.66 13.04
C GLY A 220 -26.60 -32.49 13.34
N SER A 221 -26.48 -33.43 14.27
CA SER A 221 -27.60 -34.21 14.77
C SER A 221 -27.28 -34.76 16.15
N ASP A 222 -28.26 -34.74 17.05
CA ASP A 222 -28.16 -35.29 18.40
C ASP A 222 -27.50 -36.68 18.45
N GLY A 223 -26.32 -36.75 19.08
CA GLY A 223 -25.46 -37.92 19.17
C GLY A 223 -25.12 -38.35 20.60
N THR A 224 -24.12 -39.22 20.72
CA THR A 224 -23.66 -39.80 21.98
C THR A 224 -22.49 -39.02 22.53
N CYS A 225 -22.60 -38.48 23.75
CA CYS A 225 -21.47 -37.80 24.39
C CYS A 225 -20.26 -38.72 24.57
N ASP A 226 -19.14 -38.36 23.94
CA ASP A 226 -17.83 -38.95 24.18
C ASP A 226 -16.86 -37.93 24.82
N THR A 227 -16.32 -38.30 25.98
CA THR A 227 -15.40 -37.48 26.78
C THR A 227 -13.96 -38.01 26.75
N GLY A 228 -13.69 -39.05 25.96
CA GLY A 228 -12.39 -39.73 25.89
C GLY A 228 -11.29 -38.97 25.13
N PHE A 229 -11.58 -37.78 24.61
CA PHE A 229 -10.67 -36.97 23.81
C PHE A 229 -9.78 -36.05 24.65
N THR A 230 -8.64 -35.67 24.09
CA THR A 230 -7.70 -34.73 24.70
C THR A 230 -8.30 -33.32 24.71
N LYS A 231 -8.44 -32.74 25.91
CA LYS A 231 -8.94 -31.38 26.10
C LYS A 231 -7.89 -30.37 25.64
N LEU A 232 -8.24 -29.49 24.72
CA LEU A 232 -7.39 -28.40 24.24
C LEU A 232 -7.55 -27.13 25.09
N ALA A 233 -8.77 -26.87 25.56
CA ALA A 233 -9.10 -25.67 26.29
C ALA A 233 -10.11 -25.92 27.42
N THR A 234 -10.03 -25.10 28.45
CA THR A 234 -10.99 -25.09 29.57
C THR A 234 -11.15 -23.65 30.03
N VAL A 235 -12.38 -23.15 30.06
CA VAL A 235 -12.69 -21.84 30.64
C VAL A 235 -12.10 -21.76 32.05
N ASN A 236 -11.42 -20.65 32.39
CA ASN A 236 -10.82 -20.53 33.71
C ASN A 236 -11.89 -20.41 34.80
N SER A 237 -11.87 -21.28 35.79
CA SER A 237 -12.82 -21.23 36.91
C SER A 237 -12.57 -20.09 37.91
N ALA A 238 -11.36 -19.51 37.92
CA ALA A 238 -11.04 -18.37 38.77
C ALA A 238 -11.58 -17.03 38.25
N ASP A 239 -11.89 -16.95 36.95
CA ASP A 239 -12.47 -15.78 36.31
C ASP A 239 -13.93 -16.08 35.97
N PRO A 240 -14.90 -15.33 36.51
CA PRO A 240 -16.30 -15.71 36.39
C PRO A 240 -16.77 -15.63 34.93
N LEU A 241 -17.46 -16.69 34.50
CA LEU A 241 -18.30 -16.65 33.29
C LEU A 241 -19.21 -15.45 33.36
N SER A 242 -19.00 -14.52 32.44
CA SER A 242 -19.66 -13.23 32.50
C SER A 242 -20.92 -13.25 31.68
N TYR A 243 -22.02 -13.59 32.33
CA TYR A 243 -23.37 -13.48 31.80
C TYR A 243 -24.01 -12.17 32.24
N VAL A 244 -24.44 -11.36 31.26
CA VAL A 244 -25.10 -10.09 31.49
C VAL A 244 -26.51 -10.14 30.89
N ASP A 245 -27.48 -9.90 31.76
CA ASP A 245 -28.88 -9.69 31.39
C ASP A 245 -29.12 -8.18 31.27
N SER A 246 -29.58 -7.73 30.11
CA SER A 246 -29.86 -6.34 29.75
C SER A 246 -28.69 -5.37 29.99
N GLY A 247 -27.68 -5.40 29.10
CA GLY A 247 -26.54 -4.47 29.18
C GLY A 247 -26.61 -3.26 28.25
N THR A 248 -25.55 -2.45 28.30
CA THR A 248 -25.37 -1.25 27.46
C THR A 248 -24.44 -1.54 26.28
N GLU A 249 -24.55 -0.78 25.19
CA GLU A 249 -23.60 -0.89 24.07
C GLU A 249 -22.17 -0.67 24.54
N SER A 250 -21.95 0.27 25.47
CA SER A 250 -20.61 0.58 25.98
C SER A 250 -19.97 -0.62 26.69
N GLN A 251 -20.75 -1.46 27.35
CA GLN A 251 -20.24 -2.67 27.99
C GLN A 251 -19.88 -3.75 26.97
N ILE A 252 -20.70 -3.92 25.93
CA ILE A 252 -20.41 -4.86 24.84
C ILE A 252 -19.14 -4.42 24.09
N LYS A 253 -19.00 -3.13 23.77
CA LYS A 253 -17.80 -2.58 23.13
C LYS A 253 -16.55 -2.80 23.98
N GLN A 254 -16.65 -2.54 25.28
CA GLN A 254 -15.54 -2.77 26.19
C GLN A 254 -15.18 -4.25 26.28
N ALA A 255 -16.18 -5.15 26.30
CA ALA A 255 -15.92 -6.59 26.32
C ALA A 255 -15.26 -7.07 25.01
N LEU A 256 -15.68 -6.56 23.85
CA LEU A 256 -15.02 -6.85 22.57
C LEU A 256 -13.56 -6.38 22.56
N TYR A 257 -13.31 -5.19 23.11
CA TYR A 257 -11.96 -4.62 23.16
C TYR A 257 -11.04 -5.38 24.13
N ASP A 258 -11.53 -5.72 25.33
CA ASP A 258 -10.71 -6.37 26.36
C ASP A 258 -10.53 -7.88 26.11
N TYR A 259 -11.54 -8.53 25.52
CA TYR A 259 -11.67 -9.99 25.53
C TYR A 259 -11.82 -10.64 24.14
N GLY A 260 -11.90 -9.86 23.06
CA GLY A 260 -12.06 -10.37 21.70
C GLY A 260 -13.52 -10.52 21.30
N GLY A 261 -14.07 -11.74 21.40
CA GLY A 261 -15.43 -12.08 20.98
C GLY A 261 -16.48 -11.99 22.09
N VAL A 262 -17.71 -11.63 21.72
CA VAL A 262 -18.88 -11.57 22.63
C VAL A 262 -20.04 -12.35 22.05
N ALA A 263 -20.56 -13.35 22.77
CA ALA A 263 -21.73 -14.10 22.33
C ALA A 263 -22.98 -13.32 22.70
N ILE A 264 -23.91 -13.22 21.78
CA ILE A 264 -25.19 -12.56 21.98
C ILE A 264 -26.32 -13.49 21.55
N VAL A 265 -27.52 -13.23 22.06
CA VAL A 265 -28.75 -13.82 21.53
C VAL A 265 -29.57 -12.74 20.86
N VAL A 266 -30.16 -13.08 19.72
CA VAL A 266 -30.89 -12.15 18.85
C VAL A 266 -32.17 -12.81 18.35
N ASN A 267 -33.10 -12.00 17.86
CA ASN A 267 -34.14 -12.51 16.98
C ASN A 267 -33.63 -12.42 15.53
N ALA A 268 -33.51 -13.57 14.86
CA ALA A 268 -32.98 -13.66 13.50
C ALA A 268 -34.08 -13.85 12.44
N ASN A 269 -35.35 -13.56 12.77
CA ASN A 269 -36.42 -13.60 11.78
C ASN A 269 -36.12 -12.58 10.66
N GLY A 270 -36.34 -12.99 9.41
CA GLY A 270 -36.06 -12.18 8.22
C GLY A 270 -34.59 -12.16 7.78
N TRP A 271 -33.68 -12.81 8.51
CA TRP A 271 -32.25 -12.78 8.20
C TRP A 271 -31.86 -13.72 7.05
N SER A 272 -32.71 -14.69 6.69
CA SER A 272 -32.46 -15.69 5.65
C SER A 272 -31.97 -15.09 4.33
N SER A 273 -32.51 -13.93 3.94
CA SER A 273 -32.22 -13.28 2.65
C SER A 273 -31.16 -12.17 2.71
N TYR A 274 -30.57 -11.89 3.88
CA TYR A 274 -29.53 -10.87 3.99
C TYR A 274 -28.32 -11.22 3.11
N GLY A 275 -27.91 -10.26 2.27
CA GLY A 275 -26.71 -10.37 1.43
C GLY A 275 -25.63 -9.38 1.85
N SER A 276 -25.96 -8.08 1.93
CA SER A 276 -24.96 -7.04 2.23
C SER A 276 -25.56 -5.74 2.76
N GLY A 277 -24.69 -4.85 3.27
CA GLY A 277 -25.05 -3.52 3.78
C GLY A 277 -25.49 -3.56 5.24
N VAL A 278 -26.06 -2.46 5.72
CA VAL A 278 -26.42 -2.28 7.13
C VAL A 278 -27.84 -2.76 7.39
N TYR A 279 -27.98 -3.93 8.03
CA TYR A 279 -29.27 -4.55 8.30
C TYR A 279 -30.10 -3.70 9.26
N GLN A 280 -31.29 -3.33 8.79
CA GLN A 280 -32.34 -2.63 9.53
C GLN A 280 -33.69 -3.17 9.07
N SER A 281 -34.43 -3.84 9.96
CA SER A 281 -35.78 -4.36 9.67
C SER A 281 -36.61 -4.48 10.95
N SER A 282 -37.92 -4.38 10.83
CA SER A 282 -38.91 -4.66 11.88
C SER A 282 -39.20 -6.16 12.06
N ASP A 283 -38.73 -7.01 11.13
CA ASP A 283 -38.97 -8.46 11.14
C ASP A 283 -38.41 -9.15 12.40
N CYS A 284 -37.35 -8.60 12.99
CA CYS A 284 -36.70 -9.14 14.18
C CYS A 284 -37.28 -8.63 15.52
N SER A 285 -38.60 -8.42 15.57
CA SER A 285 -39.31 -7.87 16.74
C SER A 285 -39.79 -8.91 17.76
N GLY A 286 -39.70 -10.20 17.43
CA GLY A 286 -40.13 -11.30 18.27
C GLY A 286 -39.12 -11.70 19.35
N ASN A 287 -39.42 -12.78 20.09
CA ASN A 287 -38.49 -13.33 21.08
C ASN A 287 -37.16 -13.75 20.44
N THR A 288 -36.06 -13.64 21.17
CA THR A 288 -34.75 -14.16 20.76
C THR A 288 -34.80 -15.66 20.44
N ASN A 289 -34.18 -16.04 19.31
CA ASN A 289 -34.26 -17.39 18.75
C ASN A 289 -32.97 -17.82 18.03
N HIS A 290 -31.91 -17.02 18.10
CA HIS A 290 -30.62 -17.33 17.50
C HIS A 290 -29.48 -16.84 18.37
N ALA A 291 -28.40 -17.62 18.45
CA ALA A 291 -27.18 -17.27 19.17
C ALA A 291 -26.03 -17.09 18.20
N VAL A 292 -25.31 -15.98 18.33
CA VAL A 292 -24.27 -15.55 17.40
C VAL A 292 -23.14 -14.86 18.16
N ALA A 293 -22.02 -14.61 17.50
CA ALA A 293 -20.91 -13.86 18.09
C ALA A 293 -20.80 -12.47 17.47
N LEU A 294 -20.47 -11.48 18.28
CA LEU A 294 -19.96 -10.20 17.83
C LEU A 294 -18.44 -10.30 17.70
N SER A 295 -17.95 -9.85 16.54
CA SER A 295 -16.53 -9.77 16.19
C SER A 295 -15.99 -8.34 16.22
N GLY A 296 -16.87 -7.35 16.34
CA GLY A 296 -16.46 -5.95 16.29
C GLY A 296 -17.62 -4.98 16.24
N TYR A 297 -17.27 -3.70 16.06
CA TYR A 297 -18.20 -2.59 15.88
C TYR A 297 -17.53 -1.47 15.08
N GLY A 298 -18.33 -0.65 14.41
CA GLY A 298 -17.76 0.48 13.69
C GLY A 298 -18.80 1.29 12.95
N THR A 299 -18.43 1.73 11.75
CA THR A 299 -19.29 2.44 10.81
C THR A 299 -19.22 1.81 9.44
N LYS A 300 -20.36 1.61 8.78
CA LYS A 300 -20.47 1.16 7.39
C LYS A 300 -21.53 2.01 6.70
N ASP A 301 -21.23 2.52 5.52
CA ASP A 301 -22.14 3.37 4.73
C ASP A 301 -22.69 4.59 5.50
N GLY A 302 -21.90 5.15 6.43
CA GLY A 302 -22.29 6.27 7.27
C GLY A 302 -23.11 5.90 8.52
N GLU A 303 -23.47 4.62 8.69
CA GLU A 303 -24.27 4.13 9.81
C GLU A 303 -23.41 3.39 10.84
N ASN A 304 -23.80 3.48 12.11
CA ASN A 304 -23.15 2.73 13.19
C ASN A 304 -23.55 1.26 13.12
N VAL A 305 -22.58 0.35 13.25
CA VAL A 305 -22.82 -1.09 13.12
C VAL A 305 -22.17 -1.92 14.23
N TRP A 306 -22.77 -3.07 14.49
CA TRP A 306 -22.15 -4.26 15.06
C TRP A 306 -21.69 -5.17 13.92
N ILE A 307 -20.52 -5.79 14.05
CA ILE A 307 -20.01 -6.78 13.10
C ILE A 307 -20.32 -8.17 13.68
N LEU A 308 -21.34 -8.81 13.13
CA LEU A 308 -21.91 -10.04 13.63
C LEU A 308 -21.41 -11.24 12.81
N ARG A 309 -20.91 -12.25 13.51
CA ARG A 309 -20.43 -13.52 12.98
C ARG A 309 -21.52 -14.58 13.13
N ASN A 310 -21.95 -15.17 12.02
CA ASN A 310 -23.01 -16.17 12.00
C ASN A 310 -22.46 -17.60 11.81
N SER A 311 -23.35 -18.59 11.88
CA SER A 311 -23.05 -20.03 11.77
C SER A 311 -23.82 -20.71 10.63
N TRP A 312 -24.06 -19.99 9.52
CA TRP A 312 -24.78 -20.49 8.33
C TRP A 312 -23.87 -20.60 7.10
N GLY A 313 -22.58 -20.84 7.33
CA GLY A 313 -21.58 -20.92 6.27
C GLY A 313 -21.21 -19.57 5.66
N SER A 314 -20.08 -19.54 4.95
CA SER A 314 -19.56 -18.33 4.30
C SER A 314 -20.39 -17.86 3.11
N GLY A 315 -21.29 -18.71 2.59
CA GLY A 315 -22.19 -18.37 1.49
C GLY A 315 -23.45 -17.58 1.89
N TRP A 316 -23.59 -17.20 3.16
CA TRP A 316 -24.67 -16.33 3.65
C TRP A 316 -24.11 -14.96 4.06
N GLY A 317 -24.85 -13.88 3.78
CA GLY A 317 -24.43 -12.52 4.13
C GLY A 317 -23.10 -12.11 3.51
N GLU A 318 -22.35 -11.24 4.18
CA GLU A 318 -21.03 -10.79 3.73
C GLU A 318 -19.96 -11.77 4.22
N ASN A 319 -19.77 -12.88 3.49
CA ASN A 319 -18.85 -13.96 3.84
C ASN A 319 -19.13 -14.59 5.21
N GLY A 320 -20.40 -14.83 5.55
CA GLY A 320 -20.84 -15.36 6.84
C GLY A 320 -21.07 -14.30 7.93
N TYR A 321 -20.85 -13.03 7.61
CA TYR A 321 -21.05 -11.92 8.54
C TYR A 321 -22.26 -11.05 8.19
N MET A 322 -22.75 -10.32 9.19
CA MET A 322 -23.78 -9.29 9.04
C MET A 322 -23.37 -8.01 9.75
N TYR A 323 -23.63 -6.87 9.08
CA TYR A 323 -23.52 -5.56 9.70
C TYR A 323 -24.88 -5.14 10.25
N LEU A 324 -25.09 -5.36 11.55
CA LEU A 324 -26.34 -5.02 12.22
C LEU A 324 -26.31 -3.57 12.70
N ALA A 325 -27.35 -2.78 12.42
CA ALA A 325 -27.41 -1.40 12.86
C ALA A 325 -27.32 -1.26 14.39
N ARG A 326 -26.49 -0.31 14.83
CA ARG A 326 -26.16 -0.04 16.23
C ARG A 326 -26.56 1.39 16.60
N GLY A 327 -26.91 1.60 17.87
CA GLY A 327 -27.30 2.91 18.40
C GLY A 327 -28.75 3.29 18.11
N ILE A 328 -29.56 2.35 17.61
CA ILE A 328 -30.97 2.56 17.32
C ILE A 328 -31.84 1.68 18.21
N SER A 329 -32.95 2.25 18.69
CA SER A 329 -33.93 1.59 19.56
C SER A 329 -35.30 1.49 18.91
N SER A 330 -35.49 2.02 17.71
CA SER A 330 -36.73 1.88 16.94
C SER A 330 -36.48 1.94 15.44
N TYR A 331 -37.30 1.21 14.70
CA TYR A 331 -37.29 1.15 13.24
C TYR A 331 -38.66 0.69 12.75
N ASP A 332 -39.21 1.37 11.76
CA ASP A 332 -40.49 1.03 11.12
C ASP A 332 -41.63 0.69 12.11
N GLY A 333 -41.79 1.51 13.15
CA GLY A 333 -42.84 1.36 14.17
C GLY A 333 -42.57 0.31 15.26
N VAL A 334 -41.50 -0.48 15.14
CA VAL A 334 -41.03 -1.39 16.20
C VAL A 334 -40.08 -0.65 17.14
N THR A 335 -40.13 -0.96 18.44
CA THR A 335 -39.23 -0.41 19.47
C THR A 335 -38.61 -1.54 20.28
N TRP A 336 -37.30 -1.49 20.48
CA TRP A 336 -36.52 -2.43 21.29
C TRP A 336 -35.89 -1.69 22.49
N ASN A 337 -36.07 -2.22 23.69
CA ASN A 337 -35.44 -1.67 24.90
C ASN A 337 -33.95 -2.07 25.03
N ASP A 338 -33.55 -3.08 24.27
CA ASP A 338 -32.28 -3.80 24.25
C ASP A 338 -31.56 -3.67 22.90
N GLY A 339 -31.99 -2.73 22.04
CA GLY A 339 -31.40 -2.48 20.72
C GLY A 339 -31.96 -3.37 19.62
N MET A 340 -31.70 -2.99 18.36
CA MET A 340 -32.17 -3.71 17.17
C MET A 340 -31.97 -5.23 17.31
N CYS A 341 -33.03 -5.99 17.02
CA CYS A 341 -33.06 -7.46 17.11
C CYS A 341 -32.65 -8.04 18.48
N HIS A 342 -32.83 -7.29 19.57
CA HIS A 342 -32.51 -7.70 20.95
C HIS A 342 -31.01 -7.89 21.23
N VAL A 343 -30.12 -7.26 20.46
CA VAL A 343 -28.64 -7.43 20.53
C VAL A 343 -28.04 -7.24 21.94
N ARG A 344 -28.68 -6.47 22.83
CA ARG A 344 -28.23 -6.25 24.22
C ARG A 344 -29.05 -7.00 25.27
N GLU A 345 -30.00 -7.84 24.86
CA GLU A 345 -30.89 -8.55 25.79
C GLU A 345 -30.05 -9.48 26.67
N ARG A 346 -29.23 -10.35 26.07
CA ARG A 346 -28.28 -11.21 26.80
C ARG A 346 -26.99 -11.34 26.03
N TYR A 347 -25.88 -11.27 26.74
CA TYR A 347 -24.58 -11.56 26.17
C TYR A 347 -23.64 -12.22 27.18
N SER A 348 -22.69 -12.98 26.65
CA SER A 348 -21.62 -13.63 27.38
C SER A 348 -20.26 -13.24 26.82
N TYR A 349 -19.24 -13.19 27.67
CA TYR A 349 -17.85 -13.02 27.28
C TYR A 349 -16.93 -13.77 28.24
N LEU A 350 -15.71 -14.08 27.78
CA LEU A 350 -14.74 -14.86 28.53
C LEU A 350 -13.50 -14.02 28.84
N GLN A 351 -13.26 -13.77 30.12
CA GLN A 351 -12.07 -13.04 30.56
C GLN A 351 -10.80 -13.87 30.41
N LYS A 352 -10.90 -15.18 30.68
CA LYS A 352 -9.77 -16.09 30.64
C LYS A 352 -10.18 -17.52 30.30
N THR A 353 -9.36 -18.18 29.49
CA THR A 353 -9.50 -19.55 29.01
C THR A 353 -8.13 -20.20 29.13
N LEU A 354 -8.06 -21.23 29.96
CA LEU A 354 -6.84 -21.99 30.15
C LEU A 354 -6.68 -22.93 28.97
N THR A 355 -5.50 -22.93 28.38
CA THR A 355 -5.08 -24.07 27.57
C THR A 355 -4.71 -25.19 28.53
N THR A 356 -5.13 -26.41 28.24
CA THR A 356 -4.34 -27.55 28.72
C THR A 356 -2.95 -27.34 28.13
N PRO A 357 -1.84 -27.56 28.87
CA PRO A 357 -0.55 -27.61 28.24
C PRO A 357 -0.65 -28.65 27.13
N LEU A 358 -0.78 -28.20 25.88
CA LEU A 358 -0.33 -28.98 24.75
C LEU A 358 1.08 -29.36 25.18
N GLU A 359 1.35 -30.65 25.31
CA GLU A 359 2.71 -31.12 25.55
C GLU A 359 3.60 -30.24 24.68
N GLN A 360 4.50 -29.52 25.34
CA GLN A 360 5.50 -28.69 24.68
C GLN A 360 6.11 -29.65 23.66
N MET A 361 5.78 -29.50 22.38
CA MET A 361 6.26 -30.47 21.41
C MET A 361 7.77 -30.29 21.40
N ASP A 362 8.46 -31.29 21.96
CA ASP A 362 9.91 -31.43 21.99
C ASP A 362 10.51 -31.39 20.57
N ASP A 363 9.65 -31.34 19.54
CA ASP A 363 9.98 -31.38 18.14
C ASP A 363 10.46 -30.05 17.55
N ILE A 364 10.28 -28.89 18.21
CA ILE A 364 10.86 -27.62 17.75
C ILE A 364 11.94 -27.14 18.71
N THR A 365 13.17 -27.02 18.23
CA THR A 365 14.29 -26.50 19.02
C THR A 365 15.04 -25.40 18.28
N GLY A 366 15.63 -24.48 19.05
CA GLY A 366 16.52 -23.45 18.51
C GLY A 366 15.85 -22.41 17.62
N PHE A 367 14.58 -22.05 17.89
CA PHE A 367 13.96 -20.93 17.19
C PHE A 367 14.65 -19.63 17.57
N SER A 368 15.15 -18.94 16.55
CA SER A 368 15.76 -17.63 16.69
C SER A 368 15.44 -16.79 15.47
N CYS A 369 14.95 -15.59 15.72
CA CYS A 369 14.79 -14.52 14.75
C CYS A 369 15.89 -13.49 14.93
N ALA A 370 16.46 -13.06 13.81
CA ALA A 370 17.39 -11.94 13.73
C ALA A 370 16.87 -10.95 12.69
N TYR A 371 17.03 -9.67 12.98
CA TYR A 371 16.87 -8.60 12.00
C TYR A 371 18.24 -8.32 11.40
N ASP A 372 18.36 -8.36 10.08
CA ASP A 372 19.55 -7.89 9.40
C ASP A 372 19.44 -6.40 9.08
N SER A 373 20.58 -5.77 8.78
CA SER A 373 20.68 -4.35 8.47
C SER A 373 19.96 -3.93 7.19
N SER A 374 19.30 -4.84 6.47
CA SER A 374 18.72 -4.62 5.13
C SER A 374 17.20 -4.74 5.09
N THR A 375 16.50 -4.33 6.17
CA THR A 375 15.03 -4.38 6.32
C THR A 375 14.43 -5.79 6.44
N GLN A 376 15.25 -6.80 6.69
CA GLN A 376 14.86 -8.19 6.58
C GLN A 376 14.96 -8.93 7.93
N PHE A 377 13.87 -9.55 8.36
CA PHE A 377 13.86 -10.49 9.47
C PHE A 377 14.10 -11.89 8.92
N THR A 378 15.08 -12.60 9.47
CA THR A 378 15.30 -14.03 9.22
C THR A 378 15.08 -14.80 10.51
N CYS A 379 14.18 -15.78 10.46
CA CYS A 379 13.91 -16.69 11.56
C CYS A 379 14.29 -18.12 11.17
N GLU A 380 15.08 -18.76 12.02
CA GLU A 380 15.56 -20.13 11.84
C GLU A 380 15.12 -21.00 13.01
N TRP A 381 14.79 -22.27 12.74
CA TRP A 381 14.53 -23.29 13.77
C TRP A 381 14.81 -24.70 13.24
N THR A 382 14.87 -25.66 14.16
CA THR A 382 15.02 -27.08 13.84
C THR A 382 13.76 -27.85 14.25
N VAL A 383 13.31 -28.76 13.39
CA VAL A 383 12.20 -29.68 13.59
C VAL A 383 12.65 -31.14 13.62
N THR A 384 12.12 -31.94 14.55
CA THR A 384 12.26 -33.40 14.56
C THR A 384 10.92 -34.06 14.27
N GLY A 385 10.55 -34.23 12.99
CA GLY A 385 9.29 -34.88 12.59
C GLY A 385 9.05 -34.85 11.08
N ASP A 386 8.09 -35.63 10.60
CA ASP A 386 7.74 -35.74 9.16
C ASP A 386 7.07 -34.47 8.59
N ASP A 387 7.25 -34.29 7.27
CA ASP A 387 6.80 -33.21 6.36
C ASP A 387 5.49 -32.50 6.76
N SER A 388 5.57 -31.57 7.73
CA SER A 388 4.48 -30.68 8.11
C SER A 388 4.68 -29.29 7.51
N THR A 389 3.59 -28.61 7.15
CA THR A 389 3.62 -27.22 6.72
C THR A 389 3.63 -26.33 7.97
N TYR A 390 4.55 -25.38 8.06
CA TYR A 390 4.60 -24.44 9.18
C TYR A 390 4.03 -23.09 8.72
N LYS A 391 3.36 -22.35 9.61
CA LYS A 391 2.95 -20.97 9.34
C LYS A 391 3.66 -20.05 10.33
N ILE A 392 4.34 -19.04 9.83
CA ILE A 392 4.94 -17.99 10.67
C ILE A 392 4.04 -16.78 10.60
N TYR A 393 3.69 -16.23 11.76
CA TYR A 393 2.89 -15.02 11.88
C TYR A 393 3.72 -13.91 12.51
N TRP A 394 3.48 -12.70 12.02
CA TRP A 394 4.27 -11.52 12.36
C TRP A 394 3.38 -10.44 12.98
N TYR A 395 3.68 -10.05 14.21
CA TYR A 395 2.90 -9.09 15.00
C TYR A 395 3.74 -7.87 15.38
N THR A 396 3.09 -6.71 15.47
CA THR A 396 3.65 -5.48 16.05
C THR A 396 3.12 -5.23 17.48
N ASP A 397 3.69 -4.22 18.17
CA ASP A 397 3.35 -3.86 19.56
C ASP A 397 1.85 -3.57 19.81
N ASP A 398 1.08 -3.24 18.77
CA ASP A 398 -0.37 -3.03 18.80
C ASP A 398 -1.20 -4.32 18.66
N LYS A 399 -0.55 -5.49 18.53
CA LYS A 399 -1.17 -6.81 18.31
C LYS A 399 -1.95 -6.93 17.00
N GLU A 400 -1.80 -6.01 16.04
CA GLU A 400 -2.32 -6.23 14.70
C GLU A 400 -1.47 -7.29 14.00
N GLU A 401 -2.14 -8.31 13.43
CA GLU A 401 -1.47 -9.26 12.55
C GLU A 401 -1.13 -8.54 11.25
N THR A 402 0.16 -8.46 10.92
CA THR A 402 0.60 -7.74 9.73
C THR A 402 0.66 -8.65 8.50
N SER A 403 0.91 -9.96 8.69
CA SER A 403 0.86 -11.02 7.65
C SER A 403 1.28 -12.39 8.21
N SER A 404 0.97 -13.45 7.46
CA SER A 404 1.44 -14.83 7.69
C SER A 404 2.08 -15.45 6.44
N GLU A 405 3.01 -16.40 6.65
CA GLU A 405 3.76 -17.08 5.59
C GLU A 405 3.84 -18.60 5.86
N SER A 406 3.54 -19.42 4.85
CA SER A 406 3.73 -20.87 4.92
C SER A 406 5.17 -21.25 4.58
N VAL A 407 5.79 -22.06 5.43
CA VAL A 407 7.19 -22.48 5.34
C VAL A 407 7.24 -24.00 5.23
N SER A 408 7.95 -24.49 4.21
CA SER A 408 8.30 -25.91 4.07
C SER A 408 9.76 -26.10 4.49
N CYS A 409 10.00 -27.05 5.38
CA CYS A 409 11.34 -27.27 5.93
C CYS A 409 12.19 -28.15 5.00
N GLN A 410 13.51 -27.98 5.07
CA GLN A 410 14.42 -28.85 4.32
C GLN A 410 14.38 -30.27 4.89
N SER A 411 14.67 -31.29 4.07
CA SER A 411 14.72 -32.71 4.47
C SER A 411 15.70 -33.04 5.61
N SER A 412 16.52 -32.08 6.04
CA SER A 412 17.43 -32.15 7.18
C SER A 412 16.81 -31.71 8.51
N GLY A 413 15.55 -31.30 8.52
CA GLY A 413 14.86 -30.77 9.70
C GLY A 413 15.20 -29.32 10.03
N LYS A 414 15.93 -28.59 9.17
CA LYS A 414 16.15 -27.14 9.35
C LYS A 414 15.13 -26.33 8.55
N CYS A 415 14.53 -25.35 9.22
CA CYS A 415 13.57 -24.43 8.65
C CYS A 415 14.11 -23.01 8.75
N SER A 416 13.89 -22.21 7.72
CA SER A 416 14.21 -20.79 7.70
C SER A 416 13.12 -20.04 6.95
N VAL A 417 12.72 -18.89 7.47
CA VAL A 417 11.85 -17.93 6.78
C VAL A 417 12.46 -16.55 6.85
N THR A 418 12.24 -15.79 5.80
CA THR A 418 12.83 -14.47 5.65
C THR A 418 11.76 -13.52 5.17
N LYS A 419 11.54 -12.43 5.91
CA LYS A 419 10.50 -11.43 5.61
C LYS A 419 11.06 -10.03 5.63
N THR A 420 10.76 -9.26 4.58
CA THR A 420 11.02 -7.82 4.54
C THR A 420 9.89 -7.10 5.25
N VAL A 421 10.23 -6.26 6.23
CA VAL A 421 9.24 -5.56 7.06
C VAL A 421 9.47 -4.06 6.95
N SER A 422 8.44 -3.34 6.50
CA SER A 422 8.42 -1.87 6.40
C SER A 422 7.77 -1.25 7.63
N GLN A 423 8.33 -1.49 8.83
CA GLN A 423 7.81 -0.95 10.09
C GLN A 423 8.64 0.24 10.57
N ALA A 424 7.98 1.17 11.26
CA ALA A 424 8.64 2.35 11.82
C ALA A 424 9.67 1.97 12.89
N GLU A 425 10.74 2.76 12.98
CA GLU A 425 11.83 2.58 13.92
C GLU A 425 11.35 2.50 15.39
N GLY A 426 11.99 1.65 16.21
CA GLY A 426 11.64 1.46 17.62
C GLY A 426 10.41 0.57 17.87
N THR A 427 9.78 0.05 16.82
CA THR A 427 8.68 -0.93 16.94
C THR A 427 9.24 -2.28 17.39
N ASN A 428 8.70 -2.88 18.46
CA ASN A 428 8.99 -4.28 18.74
C ASN A 428 8.11 -5.15 17.86
N VAL A 429 8.76 -6.06 17.14
CA VAL A 429 8.09 -7.08 16.33
C VAL A 429 8.11 -8.37 17.14
N ALA A 430 6.92 -8.87 17.47
CA ALA A 430 6.77 -10.21 17.99
C ALA A 430 6.67 -11.17 16.80
N VAL A 431 7.67 -12.03 16.65
CA VAL A 431 7.58 -13.14 15.70
C VAL A 431 7.11 -14.38 16.42
N ARG A 432 6.12 -15.05 15.83
CA ARG A 432 5.54 -16.26 16.38
C ARG A 432 5.54 -17.36 15.32
N ASN A 433 6.04 -18.53 15.72
CA ASN A 433 6.01 -19.72 14.89
C ASN A 433 4.80 -20.60 15.24
N PHE A 434 4.04 -20.97 14.22
CA PHE A 434 2.92 -21.88 14.32
C PHE A 434 3.18 -23.12 13.49
N ILE A 435 2.84 -24.27 14.04
CA ILE A 435 2.77 -25.51 13.29
C ILE A 435 1.35 -25.60 12.74
N GLU A 436 1.20 -25.51 11.42
CA GLU A 436 -0.06 -25.84 10.77
C GLU A 436 -0.06 -27.33 10.48
N THR A 437 -0.52 -28.11 11.46
CA THR A 437 -0.84 -29.51 11.16
C THR A 437 -2.15 -29.55 10.39
N SER A 438 -2.45 -30.65 9.72
CA SER A 438 -3.75 -30.88 9.07
C SER A 438 -4.95 -30.88 10.02
N ASN A 439 -4.74 -30.59 11.32
CA ASN A 439 -5.64 -30.93 12.43
C ASN A 439 -5.86 -29.79 13.44
N TYR A 440 -4.93 -28.83 13.52
CA TYR A 440 -4.93 -27.67 14.43
C TYR A 440 -3.74 -26.75 14.08
N LEU A 441 -3.88 -25.44 14.32
CA LEU A 441 -2.73 -24.56 14.50
C LEU A 441 -2.17 -24.81 15.90
N GLN A 442 -1.06 -25.56 15.98
CA GLN A 442 -0.35 -25.74 17.23
C GLN A 442 0.55 -24.55 17.44
N TYR A 443 0.42 -23.91 18.60
CA TYR A 443 1.32 -22.87 19.00
C TYR A 443 2.69 -23.47 19.30
N GLY A 444 3.70 -23.16 18.48
CA GLY A 444 5.08 -23.28 18.90
C GLY A 444 5.31 -22.22 19.98
N GLN A 445 5.65 -22.62 21.20
CA GLN A 445 5.77 -21.74 22.38
C GLN A 445 6.84 -20.63 22.29
N MET A 446 7.34 -20.29 21.11
CA MET A 446 8.42 -19.33 20.93
C MET A 446 7.88 -18.06 20.27
N THR A 447 7.45 -17.13 21.13
CA THR A 447 7.40 -15.71 20.77
C THR A 447 8.78 -15.14 21.04
N GLN A 448 9.44 -14.62 20.00
CA GLN A 448 10.61 -13.78 20.19
C GLN A 448 10.24 -12.34 19.84
N TRP A 449 10.50 -11.45 20.78
CA TRP A 449 10.47 -10.02 20.52
C TRP A 449 11.81 -9.64 19.90
N VAL A 450 11.73 -9.06 18.71
CA VAL A 450 12.87 -8.45 18.06
C VAL A 450 12.53 -6.97 17.90
N THR A 451 13.25 -6.13 18.62
CA THR A 451 13.18 -4.69 18.39
C THR A 451 13.78 -4.41 17.02
N VAL A 452 13.08 -3.63 16.19
CA VAL A 452 13.72 -3.00 15.03
C VAL A 452 14.81 -2.09 15.59
N SER A 453 16.02 -2.64 15.67
CA SER A 453 17.21 -1.91 16.10
C SER A 453 17.56 -0.89 15.02
N GLU A 454 18.06 0.27 15.44
CA GLU A 454 18.59 1.32 14.57
C GLU A 454 19.14 0.70 13.28
N THR A 455 18.49 0.95 12.14
CA THR A 455 19.25 1.10 10.92
C THR A 455 20.18 2.24 11.25
N GLY A 456 21.42 1.93 11.61
CA GLY A 456 22.46 2.93 11.61
C GLY A 456 22.71 3.31 10.15
N ASN A 457 21.71 3.91 9.48
CA ASN A 457 21.93 4.60 8.24
C ASN A 457 22.80 5.79 8.61
N ASN A 458 24.05 5.70 8.25
CA ASN A 458 25.00 6.77 8.39
C ASN A 458 24.77 7.70 7.22
N SER A 459 24.00 8.78 7.45
CA SER A 459 23.76 9.81 6.45
C SER A 459 25.05 10.16 5.71
N PRO A 460 25.01 10.42 4.39
CA PRO A 460 26.21 10.61 3.60
C PRO A 460 27.14 11.66 4.22
N THR A 461 28.45 11.48 4.08
CA THR A 461 29.46 12.43 4.53
C THR A 461 30.14 13.10 3.35
N TYR A 462 30.44 14.40 3.49
CA TYR A 462 31.27 15.11 2.52
C TYR A 462 32.75 14.89 2.85
N GLU A 463 33.47 14.26 1.93
CA GLU A 463 34.87 13.85 2.11
C GLU A 463 35.89 14.86 1.54
N GLY A 464 35.41 15.97 0.97
CA GLY A 464 36.24 16.98 0.34
C GLY A 464 36.22 16.88 -1.19
N GLY A 465 37.07 17.68 -1.84
CA GLY A 465 37.27 17.64 -3.30
C GLY A 465 36.37 18.55 -4.14
N ILE A 466 35.34 19.17 -3.55
CA ILE A 466 34.59 20.26 -4.20
C ILE A 466 35.22 21.59 -3.77
N VAL A 467 35.75 22.33 -4.75
CA VAL A 467 36.47 23.59 -4.53
C VAL A 467 35.80 24.74 -5.28
N ASP A 468 36.04 25.96 -4.82
CA ASP A 468 35.59 27.19 -5.48
C ASP A 468 36.03 27.21 -6.96
N GLN A 469 35.14 27.66 -7.82
CA GLN A 469 35.30 27.68 -9.28
C GLN A 469 35.19 29.09 -9.82
N ASN A 470 35.79 29.30 -10.99
CA ASN A 470 35.68 30.54 -11.74
C ASN A 470 35.13 30.21 -13.14
N ALA A 471 34.18 31.01 -13.62
CA ALA A 471 33.72 30.99 -14.99
C ALA A 471 34.07 32.33 -15.65
N ALA A 472 34.44 32.32 -16.93
CA ALA A 472 34.65 33.52 -17.72
C ALA A 472 33.37 33.83 -18.51
N CYS A 473 33.04 35.13 -18.63
CA CYS A 473 31.95 35.58 -19.51
C CYS A 473 32.14 35.05 -20.93
N ASP A 474 31.02 34.66 -21.55
CA ASP A 474 30.90 34.19 -22.94
C ASP A 474 31.73 32.94 -23.30
N GLN A 475 32.44 32.36 -22.33
CA GLN A 475 33.14 31.10 -22.49
C GLN A 475 32.36 29.92 -21.91
N SER A 476 32.51 28.74 -22.53
CA SER A 476 31.90 27.52 -22.02
C SER A 476 32.55 27.11 -20.69
N PHE A 477 31.80 27.19 -19.60
CA PHE A 477 32.19 26.67 -18.31
C PHE A 477 31.84 25.18 -18.21
N THR A 478 32.78 24.39 -17.67
CA THR A 478 32.48 23.03 -17.25
C THR A 478 33.24 22.66 -15.99
N TYR A 479 32.55 21.97 -15.08
CA TYR A 479 33.14 21.46 -13.85
C TYR A 479 32.51 20.13 -13.49
N THR A 480 33.33 19.10 -13.25
CA THR A 480 32.87 17.78 -12.81
C THR A 480 33.58 17.42 -11.53
N PHE A 481 32.82 17.17 -10.46
CA PHE A 481 33.40 16.71 -9.20
C PHE A 481 33.52 15.19 -9.17
N ALA A 482 34.51 14.71 -8.41
CA ALA A 482 34.85 13.30 -8.36
C ALA A 482 33.77 12.48 -7.63
N ALA A 483 33.69 11.19 -7.94
CA ALA A 483 32.67 10.30 -7.36
C ALA A 483 32.88 10.05 -5.85
N ASP A 484 34.09 10.28 -5.35
CA ASP A 484 34.50 10.10 -3.96
C ASP A 484 34.38 11.39 -3.11
N CYS A 485 33.83 12.48 -3.65
CA CYS A 485 33.58 13.70 -2.88
C CYS A 485 32.51 13.52 -1.79
N PHE A 486 31.63 12.54 -1.95
CA PHE A 486 30.69 12.10 -0.93
C PHE A 486 30.85 10.60 -0.76
N SER A 487 30.81 10.15 0.48
CA SER A 487 30.77 8.72 0.79
C SER A 487 29.60 8.43 1.71
N ASP A 488 29.17 7.18 1.65
CA ASP A 488 28.21 6.64 2.58
C ASP A 488 28.87 5.45 3.29
N GLN A 489 28.81 5.42 4.62
CA GLN A 489 29.50 4.39 5.41
C GLN A 489 28.82 3.02 5.24
N ASP A 490 27.55 2.99 4.87
CA ASP A 490 26.78 1.78 4.59
C ASP A 490 26.94 1.30 3.15
N GLY A 491 27.54 2.13 2.29
CA GLY A 491 27.80 1.82 0.89
C GLY A 491 26.59 2.06 -0.03
N ASP A 492 25.65 2.88 0.43
CA ASP A 492 24.44 3.24 -0.30
C ASP A 492 24.75 3.98 -1.62
N THR A 493 23.84 3.82 -2.59
CA THR A 493 23.96 4.52 -3.87
C THR A 493 23.51 5.97 -3.72
N LEU A 494 24.43 6.91 -3.92
CA LEU A 494 24.14 8.33 -3.79
C LEU A 494 23.50 8.93 -5.04
N THR A 495 22.45 9.71 -4.83
CA THR A 495 21.85 10.59 -5.85
C THR A 495 22.23 12.05 -5.57
N TYR A 496 22.41 12.84 -6.64
CA TYR A 496 22.89 14.22 -6.53
C TYR A 496 21.87 15.23 -7.03
N SER A 497 21.80 16.37 -6.37
CA SER A 497 21.07 17.54 -6.84
C SER A 497 21.85 18.82 -6.49
N SER A 498 21.47 19.94 -7.12
CA SER A 498 22.11 21.22 -6.85
C SER A 498 21.14 22.38 -6.92
N THR A 499 21.33 23.35 -6.02
CA THR A 499 20.57 24.59 -5.90
C THR A 499 21.53 25.73 -5.54
N GLN A 500 21.05 26.97 -5.51
CA GLN A 500 21.75 28.01 -4.78
C GLN A 500 21.63 27.77 -3.26
N ASN A 501 22.48 28.44 -2.47
CA ASN A 501 22.53 28.27 -1.01
C ASN A 501 21.22 28.61 -0.28
N ASP A 502 20.42 29.51 -0.81
CA ASP A 502 19.10 29.88 -0.27
C ASP A 502 17.96 28.93 -0.70
N GLY A 503 18.28 27.89 -1.48
CA GLY A 503 17.34 26.92 -2.02
C GLY A 503 16.68 27.33 -3.33
N SER A 504 17.02 28.50 -3.89
CA SER A 504 16.56 28.89 -5.22
C SER A 504 17.21 28.06 -6.34
N GLU A 505 16.56 28.06 -7.51
CA GLU A 505 17.07 27.39 -8.70
C GLU A 505 18.44 27.95 -9.12
N LEU A 506 19.23 27.14 -9.84
CA LEU A 506 20.50 27.58 -10.41
C LEU A 506 20.28 28.74 -11.41
N PRO A 507 21.29 29.61 -11.63
CA PRO A 507 21.23 30.64 -12.66
C PRO A 507 20.89 30.02 -14.02
N SER A 508 20.12 30.72 -14.84
CA SER A 508 19.61 30.18 -16.11
C SER A 508 20.70 29.74 -17.10
N TRP A 509 21.91 30.29 -16.97
CA TRP A 509 23.06 29.92 -17.77
C TRP A 509 23.76 28.63 -17.30
N LEU A 510 23.50 28.15 -16.08
CA LEU A 510 24.20 27.03 -15.44
C LEU A 510 23.27 25.82 -15.27
N THR A 511 23.65 24.69 -15.84
CA THR A 511 22.93 23.41 -15.75
C THR A 511 23.74 22.38 -14.95
N PHE A 512 23.05 21.54 -14.18
CA PHE A 512 23.65 20.42 -13.44
C PHE A 512 23.12 19.07 -13.93
N ASP A 513 24.02 18.22 -14.43
CA ASP A 513 23.75 16.81 -14.74
C ASP A 513 24.11 15.95 -13.52
N ALA A 514 23.08 15.48 -12.82
CA ALA A 514 23.22 14.65 -11.63
C ALA A 514 23.92 13.30 -11.88
N SER A 515 23.71 12.70 -13.05
CA SER A 515 24.28 11.39 -13.40
C SER A 515 25.77 11.49 -13.71
N ALA A 516 26.19 12.60 -14.32
CA ALA A 516 27.57 12.88 -14.66
C ALA A 516 28.33 13.66 -13.56
N ARG A 517 27.65 14.17 -12.52
CA ARG A 517 28.18 15.11 -11.50
C ARG A 517 28.80 16.35 -12.14
N LYS A 518 28.19 16.82 -13.22
CA LYS A 518 28.78 17.82 -14.12
C LYS A 518 27.93 19.08 -14.16
N PHE A 519 28.58 20.21 -13.87
CA PHE A 519 28.09 21.55 -14.19
C PHE A 519 28.56 21.96 -15.58
N SER A 520 27.67 22.60 -16.34
CA SER A 520 27.99 23.18 -17.64
C SER A 520 27.12 24.40 -17.93
N GLY A 521 27.67 25.38 -18.64
CA GLY A 521 26.97 26.61 -18.96
C GLY A 521 27.86 27.63 -19.67
N THR A 522 27.28 28.74 -20.10
CA THR A 522 28.00 29.90 -20.65
C THR A 522 27.42 31.16 -20.02
N PRO A 523 28.07 31.78 -19.03
CA PRO A 523 27.56 33.00 -18.42
C PRO A 523 27.67 34.17 -19.41
N SER A 524 26.65 35.01 -19.49
CA SER A 524 26.68 36.23 -20.32
C SER A 524 27.35 37.38 -19.58
N GLU A 525 27.70 38.45 -20.29
CA GLU A 525 28.28 39.67 -19.69
C GLU A 525 27.41 40.30 -18.57
N SER A 526 26.09 40.07 -18.57
CA SER A 526 25.20 40.50 -17.48
C SER A 526 25.51 39.83 -16.12
N GLU A 527 26.21 38.71 -16.14
CA GLU A 527 26.56 37.89 -14.98
C GLU A 527 27.93 38.25 -14.40
N LYS A 528 28.65 39.18 -15.02
CA LYS A 528 29.99 39.61 -14.63
C LYS A 528 30.03 40.13 -13.18
N ASP A 529 31.10 39.77 -12.49
CA ASP A 529 31.37 40.11 -11.10
C ASP A 529 30.34 39.57 -10.09
N ILE A 530 29.45 38.65 -10.52
CA ILE A 530 28.52 37.95 -9.63
C ILE A 530 29.20 36.71 -9.06
N VAL A 531 29.09 36.56 -7.74
CA VAL A 531 29.56 35.37 -7.02
C VAL A 531 28.35 34.56 -6.57
N TYR A 532 28.16 33.41 -7.21
CA TYR A 532 27.14 32.44 -6.83
C TYR A 532 27.65 31.56 -5.70
N THR A 533 26.78 31.27 -4.71
CA THR A 533 27.05 30.23 -3.71
C THR A 533 26.21 29.01 -4.07
N ILE A 534 26.84 28.02 -4.70
CA ILE A 534 26.18 26.82 -5.20
C ILE A 534 26.23 25.74 -4.12
N LYS A 535 25.08 25.13 -3.83
CA LYS A 535 24.93 24.01 -2.91
C LYS A 535 24.80 22.72 -3.70
N VAL A 536 25.64 21.74 -3.37
CA VAL A 536 25.54 20.36 -3.87
C VAL A 536 24.98 19.51 -2.75
N ILE A 537 23.97 18.70 -3.06
CA ILE A 537 23.30 17.82 -2.11
C ILE A 537 23.46 16.39 -2.60
N ALA A 538 24.00 15.53 -1.75
CA ALA A 538 24.05 14.08 -1.95
C ALA A 538 23.01 13.43 -1.02
N LYS A 539 22.17 12.57 -1.58
CA LYS A 539 21.14 11.82 -0.87
C LYS A 539 21.36 10.33 -1.02
N ASP A 540 21.21 9.59 0.07
CA ASP A 540 21.20 8.12 0.05
C ASP A 540 19.83 7.54 -0.36
N SER A 541 19.69 6.21 -0.25
CA SER A 541 18.45 5.48 -0.53
C SER A 541 17.28 5.86 0.37
N TYR A 542 17.59 6.47 1.53
CA TYR A 542 16.69 6.74 2.65
C TYR A 542 16.34 8.23 2.76
N ASP A 543 16.72 9.04 1.76
CA ASP A 543 16.51 10.50 1.67
C ASP A 543 17.32 11.35 2.68
N ASP A 544 18.22 10.72 3.44
CA ASP A 544 19.18 11.38 4.30
C ASP A 544 20.25 12.07 3.45
N GLN A 545 20.75 13.22 3.90
CA GLN A 545 21.53 14.11 3.03
C GLN A 545 22.78 14.71 3.68
N ALA A 546 23.86 14.77 2.91
CA ALA A 546 24.93 15.74 3.11
C ALA A 546 24.86 16.83 2.05
N SER A 547 25.38 17.99 2.40
CA SER A 547 25.55 19.06 1.45
C SER A 547 26.82 19.84 1.69
N VAL A 548 27.40 20.32 0.60
CA VAL A 548 28.52 21.26 0.61
C VAL A 548 28.18 22.45 -0.27
N THR A 549 28.75 23.61 0.05
CA THR A 549 28.69 24.78 -0.81
C THR A 549 30.07 25.12 -1.37
N PHE A 550 30.09 25.63 -2.60
CA PHE A 550 31.27 26.24 -3.20
C PHE A 550 30.88 27.57 -3.87
N LYS A 551 31.85 28.46 -4.02
CA LYS A 551 31.67 29.72 -4.74
C LYS A 551 31.95 29.52 -6.22
N LEU A 552 31.06 30.01 -7.06
CA LEU A 552 31.27 30.15 -8.50
C LEU A 552 31.33 31.63 -8.82
N SER A 553 32.55 32.13 -9.03
CA SER A 553 32.77 33.53 -9.40
C SER A 553 32.74 33.66 -10.91
N VAL A 554 31.83 34.47 -11.44
CA VAL A 554 31.86 34.84 -12.85
C VAL A 554 32.78 36.05 -12.98
N ASN A 555 33.97 35.81 -13.50
CA ASN A 555 34.94 36.86 -13.72
C ASN A 555 34.77 37.38 -15.15
N GLY A 556 34.80 38.69 -15.32
CA GLY A 556 35.22 39.23 -16.61
C GLY A 556 36.74 39.13 -16.64
N GLU A 557 37.30 38.27 -17.48
CA GLU A 557 38.63 38.60 -17.98
C GLU A 557 38.48 39.83 -18.89
N ASN A 558 39.45 40.73 -18.86
CA ASN A 558 39.46 41.86 -19.80
C ASN A 558 39.73 41.27 -21.19
N ASN A 559 38.69 40.88 -21.92
CA ASN A 559 38.81 40.60 -23.35
C ASN A 559 39.00 41.93 -24.07
N ASN A 560 40.20 42.17 -24.55
CA ASN A 560 40.54 43.29 -25.40
C ASN A 560 40.19 42.89 -26.84
N PRO A 561 39.39 43.69 -27.58
CA PRO A 561 39.03 43.34 -28.95
C PRO A 561 40.29 43.29 -29.82
N PRO A 562 40.33 42.41 -30.85
CA PRO A 562 41.47 42.29 -31.73
C PRO A 562 41.79 43.62 -32.43
N THR A 563 43.08 43.86 -32.72
CA THR A 563 43.55 45.06 -33.42
C THR A 563 44.00 44.73 -34.83
N TYR A 564 43.87 45.70 -35.74
CA TYR A 564 44.37 45.60 -37.11
C TYR A 564 45.70 46.36 -37.24
N GLU A 565 46.78 45.65 -37.55
CA GLU A 565 48.15 46.17 -37.54
C GLU A 565 48.59 46.80 -38.89
N GLY A 566 47.66 47.02 -39.82
CA GLY A 566 47.93 47.77 -41.06
C GLY A 566 48.75 47.03 -42.12
N CYS A 567 48.83 45.70 -42.05
CA CYS A 567 49.62 44.86 -42.96
C CYS A 567 49.01 44.71 -44.38
N LEU A 568 47.70 44.95 -44.55
CA LEU A 568 47.00 44.60 -45.79
C LEU A 568 47.30 45.68 -46.81
N VAL A 569 48.04 45.29 -47.84
CA VAL A 569 48.48 46.19 -48.91
C VAL A 569 47.82 45.82 -50.21
N GLU A 570 47.74 46.81 -51.09
CA GLU A 570 47.27 46.64 -52.46
C GLU A 570 47.93 45.43 -53.16
N LYS A 571 47.09 44.60 -53.80
CA LYS A 571 47.53 43.44 -54.58
C LYS A 571 47.09 43.57 -56.03
N ILE A 572 47.82 42.90 -56.92
CA ILE A 572 47.50 42.83 -58.35
C ILE A 572 47.20 41.38 -58.71
N ALA A 573 45.99 41.11 -59.22
CA ALA A 573 45.67 39.85 -59.88
C ALA A 573 45.80 40.02 -61.39
N VAL A 574 46.57 39.13 -62.02
CA VAL A 574 46.72 39.12 -63.48
C VAL A 574 45.65 38.25 -64.10
N VAL A 575 44.94 38.79 -65.08
CA VAL A 575 43.88 38.10 -65.82
C VAL A 575 44.36 36.73 -66.36
N ASN A 576 43.49 35.73 -66.28
CA ASN A 576 43.75 34.34 -66.71
C ASN A 576 44.97 33.67 -66.02
N ARG A 577 45.44 34.22 -64.90
CA ARG A 577 46.45 33.60 -64.05
C ARG A 577 45.89 33.32 -62.68
N THR A 578 46.35 32.23 -62.07
CA THR A 578 46.04 31.92 -60.68
C THR A 578 46.59 33.03 -59.80
N PHE A 579 45.69 33.65 -59.04
CA PHE A 579 46.01 34.57 -57.97
C PHE A 579 46.00 33.79 -56.66
N THR A 580 47.06 33.96 -55.87
CA THR A 580 47.16 33.39 -54.52
C THR A 580 47.74 34.45 -53.61
N TYR A 581 47.05 34.73 -52.51
CA TYR A 581 47.51 35.66 -51.49
C TYR A 581 47.20 35.09 -50.11
N VAL A 582 48.25 34.80 -49.35
CA VAL A 582 48.17 34.36 -47.95
C VAL A 582 48.30 35.60 -47.08
N LEU A 583 47.38 35.78 -46.13
CA LEU A 583 47.49 36.84 -45.12
C LEU A 583 48.73 36.60 -44.25
N GLU A 584 49.44 37.67 -43.91
CA GLU A 584 50.57 37.56 -42.99
C GLU A 584 50.05 37.30 -41.56
N ASP A 585 50.77 36.49 -40.78
CA ASP A 585 50.30 36.06 -39.46
C ASP A 585 50.15 37.22 -38.46
N ASN A 586 50.85 38.33 -38.67
CA ASN A 586 50.86 39.52 -37.83
C ASN A 586 49.93 40.64 -38.32
N CYS A 587 48.96 40.30 -39.17
CA CYS A 587 48.02 41.26 -39.73
C CYS A 587 46.95 41.73 -38.75
N PHE A 588 46.54 40.81 -37.89
CA PHE A 588 45.55 40.99 -36.86
C PHE A 588 46.18 40.42 -35.60
N ASP A 589 46.21 41.23 -34.55
CA ASP A 589 46.78 40.84 -33.27
C ASP A 589 45.68 40.89 -32.22
N ASP A 590 45.82 40.06 -31.20
CA ASP A 590 44.92 40.06 -30.07
C ASP A 590 45.80 40.17 -28.81
N GLU A 591 45.56 41.21 -27.99
CA GLU A 591 46.40 41.45 -26.81
C GLU A 591 46.29 40.32 -25.78
N ASP A 592 45.23 39.50 -25.85
CA ASP A 592 44.98 38.35 -25.00
C ASP A 592 45.49 37.03 -25.59
N ASP A 593 46.10 37.07 -26.79
CA ASP A 593 46.64 35.91 -27.53
C ASP A 593 45.55 34.88 -27.91
N ASP A 594 44.33 35.37 -28.15
CA ASP A 594 43.17 34.56 -28.54
C ASP A 594 43.28 34.03 -29.99
N GLU A 595 42.74 32.82 -30.22
CA GLU A 595 42.70 32.23 -31.57
C GLU A 595 41.63 32.89 -32.44
N LEU A 596 42.07 33.74 -33.37
CA LEU A 596 41.18 34.51 -34.25
C LEU A 596 40.58 33.68 -35.40
N SER A 597 39.28 33.90 -35.64
CA SER A 597 38.56 33.40 -36.81
C SER A 597 38.48 34.47 -37.91
N TYR A 598 38.53 34.07 -39.19
CA TYR A 598 38.62 35.01 -40.32
C TYR A 598 37.48 34.83 -41.34
N THR A 599 36.91 35.93 -41.79
CA THR A 599 35.97 36.00 -42.93
C THR A 599 36.34 37.14 -43.87
N SER A 600 35.78 37.18 -45.08
CA SER A 600 36.05 38.25 -46.03
C SER A 600 34.82 38.59 -46.89
N THR A 601 34.64 39.89 -47.16
CA THR A 601 33.56 40.47 -47.96
C THR A 601 34.10 41.63 -48.81
N LEU A 602 33.28 42.18 -49.70
CA LEU A 602 33.53 43.49 -50.31
C LEU A 602 33.20 44.63 -49.35
N ASP A 603 33.68 45.83 -49.62
CA ASP A 603 33.47 47.01 -48.76
C ASP A 603 32.01 47.45 -48.57
N ASP A 604 31.12 47.04 -49.47
CA ASP A 604 29.67 47.20 -49.34
C ASP A 604 28.98 46.06 -48.56
N GLY A 605 29.77 45.12 -48.03
CA GLY A 605 29.31 43.95 -47.27
C GLY A 605 28.79 42.79 -48.12
N THR A 606 28.89 42.87 -49.46
CA THR A 606 28.49 41.78 -50.35
C THR A 606 29.57 40.70 -50.46
N ASP A 607 29.19 39.53 -50.97
CA ASP A 607 30.11 38.40 -51.15
C ASP A 607 31.23 38.73 -52.16
N LEU A 608 32.37 38.05 -52.00
CA LEU A 608 33.47 38.13 -52.97
C LEU A 608 33.01 37.68 -54.37
N PRO A 609 33.61 38.21 -55.45
CA PRO A 609 33.30 37.76 -56.81
C PRO A 609 33.50 36.25 -56.96
N ASP A 610 32.65 35.60 -57.76
CA ASP A 610 32.64 34.13 -57.96
C ASP A 610 34.01 33.50 -58.30
N TRP A 611 34.93 34.28 -58.88
CA TRP A 611 36.26 33.81 -59.26
C TRP A 611 37.28 33.84 -58.11
N LEU A 612 36.98 34.51 -56.99
CA LEU A 612 37.86 34.72 -55.84
C LEU A 612 37.27 34.10 -54.57
N ILE A 613 38.02 33.17 -53.97
CA ILE A 613 37.62 32.43 -52.78
C ILE A 613 38.58 32.75 -51.65
N PHE A 614 38.06 33.01 -50.45
CA PHE A 614 38.85 33.09 -49.22
C PHE A 614 38.73 31.80 -48.42
N LEU A 615 39.85 31.10 -48.25
CA LEU A 615 39.96 29.88 -47.44
C LEU A 615 40.35 30.28 -46.01
N SER A 616 39.36 30.43 -45.14
CA SER A 616 39.55 30.96 -43.77
C SER A 616 40.53 30.16 -42.93
N SER A 617 40.52 28.83 -43.02
CA SER A 617 41.45 27.94 -42.29
C SER A 617 42.91 28.05 -42.77
N GLU A 618 43.13 28.53 -43.99
CA GLU A 618 44.46 28.69 -44.59
C GLU A 618 44.86 30.17 -44.68
N LYS A 619 43.99 31.10 -44.22
CA LYS A 619 44.11 32.55 -44.38
C LYS A 619 44.51 32.95 -45.82
N THR A 620 43.96 32.25 -46.82
CA THR A 620 44.44 32.33 -48.21
C THR A 620 43.33 32.71 -49.17
N PHE A 621 43.53 33.77 -49.95
CA PHE A 621 42.76 34.08 -51.14
C PHE A 621 43.27 33.27 -52.33
N ASN A 622 42.37 32.63 -53.06
CA ASN A 622 42.68 31.87 -54.27
C ASN A 622 41.64 32.12 -55.35
N GLY A 623 42.07 32.27 -56.60
CA GLY A 623 41.15 32.52 -57.70
C GLY A 623 41.83 32.65 -59.06
N THR A 624 41.05 32.72 -60.13
CA THR A 624 41.56 33.07 -61.47
C THR A 624 40.64 34.12 -62.10
N ALA A 625 41.12 35.36 -62.18
CA ALA A 625 40.33 36.47 -62.71
C ALA A 625 40.00 36.28 -64.20
N PRO A 626 38.73 36.39 -64.61
CA PRO A 626 38.32 36.24 -66.01
C PRO A 626 38.75 37.43 -66.89
N ASP A 627 38.84 37.21 -68.21
CA ASP A 627 39.31 38.20 -69.20
C ASP A 627 38.24 39.25 -69.59
N GLU A 628 36.97 38.96 -69.35
CA GLU A 628 35.89 39.66 -70.04
C GLU A 628 35.38 40.95 -69.41
N GLU A 629 35.90 41.42 -68.27
CA GLU A 629 35.49 42.74 -67.73
C GLU A 629 36.65 43.56 -67.15
N LEU A 630 36.82 44.74 -67.75
CA LEU A 630 37.88 45.70 -67.51
C LEU A 630 37.66 46.51 -66.21
N TYR A 631 38.63 46.42 -65.29
CA TYR A 631 39.10 47.43 -64.33
C TYR A 631 38.29 47.76 -63.06
N ASN A 632 37.48 46.86 -62.53
CA ASN A 632 37.01 47.07 -61.15
C ASN A 632 38.13 46.67 -60.18
N ASP A 633 38.71 47.68 -59.53
CA ASP A 633 39.54 47.47 -58.35
C ASP A 633 38.57 47.08 -57.23
N TYR A 634 38.74 45.89 -56.65
CA TYR A 634 37.90 45.43 -55.55
C TYR A 634 38.45 45.99 -54.24
N SER A 635 37.59 46.60 -53.45
CA SER A 635 37.88 46.92 -52.06
C SER A 635 37.45 45.71 -51.22
N ILE A 636 38.41 44.95 -50.70
CA ILE A 636 38.17 43.72 -49.97
C ILE A 636 38.35 43.99 -48.49
N GLN A 637 37.36 43.62 -47.69
CA GLN A 637 37.42 43.61 -46.24
C GLN A 637 37.74 42.20 -45.74
N VAL A 638 38.64 42.12 -44.78
CA VAL A 638 38.95 40.93 -43.99
C VAL A 638 38.54 41.21 -42.56
N HIS A 639 37.67 40.38 -42.01
CA HIS A 639 37.20 40.48 -40.64
C HIS A 639 37.89 39.41 -39.80
N ALA A 640 38.53 39.84 -38.71
CA ALA A 640 39.08 38.96 -37.69
C ALA A 640 38.20 39.07 -36.43
N GLN A 641 37.75 37.93 -35.91
CA GLN A 641 36.84 37.85 -34.77
C GLN A 641 37.44 36.92 -33.70
N ASP A 642 37.48 37.41 -32.47
CA ASP A 642 37.91 36.65 -31.29
C ASP A 642 36.82 35.64 -30.84
N PRO A 643 37.14 34.71 -29.92
CA PRO A 643 36.15 33.77 -29.37
C PRO A 643 34.98 34.45 -28.64
N SER A 644 35.17 35.68 -28.16
CA SER A 644 34.17 36.51 -27.48
C SER A 644 33.19 37.20 -28.46
N GLY A 645 33.47 37.15 -29.76
CA GLY A 645 32.64 37.69 -30.83
C GLY A 645 32.96 39.13 -31.23
N GLU A 646 33.92 39.79 -30.58
CA GLU A 646 34.36 41.13 -30.97
C GLU A 646 35.16 41.04 -32.28
N THR A 647 34.99 42.03 -33.15
CA THR A 647 35.48 41.96 -34.54
C THR A 647 36.24 43.21 -34.93
N VAL A 648 37.38 43.02 -35.59
CA VAL A 648 38.13 44.09 -36.26
C VAL A 648 38.18 43.83 -37.77
N THR A 649 38.22 44.91 -38.54
CA THR A 649 38.23 44.83 -40.00
C THR A 649 39.47 45.54 -40.56
N GLY A 650 40.19 44.84 -41.43
CA GLY A 650 41.22 45.42 -42.27
C GLY A 650 40.80 45.35 -43.73
N ASP A 651 41.20 46.33 -44.53
CA ASP A 651 40.88 46.39 -45.96
C ASP A 651 42.12 46.46 -46.85
N PHE A 652 42.00 45.94 -48.07
CA PHE A 652 42.97 46.19 -49.14
C PHE A 652 42.31 46.27 -50.51
N THR A 653 42.97 46.95 -51.44
CA THR A 653 42.55 47.01 -52.83
C THR A 653 43.16 45.86 -53.65
N LEU A 654 42.31 45.09 -54.33
CA LEU A 654 42.72 44.10 -55.32
C LEU A 654 42.51 44.64 -56.75
N LYS A 655 43.61 44.92 -57.42
CA LYS A 655 43.64 45.46 -58.77
C LYS A 655 43.73 44.36 -59.82
N ILE A 656 42.78 44.33 -60.75
CA ILE A 656 42.83 43.39 -61.88
C ILE A 656 43.60 44.02 -63.04
N ARG A 657 44.68 43.38 -63.52
CA ARG A 657 45.54 43.93 -64.59
C ARG A 657 45.87 42.88 -65.65
N LEU A 658 46.12 43.32 -66.88
CA LEU A 658 46.52 42.45 -68.00
C LEU A 658 47.99 42.03 -67.94
N THR A 659 48.84 42.82 -67.27
CA THR A 659 50.28 42.61 -67.14
C THR A 659 50.80 43.15 -65.80
N ASP A 660 51.77 42.49 -65.19
CA ASP A 660 52.45 42.95 -63.97
C ASP A 660 53.31 44.19 -64.28
N THR A 661 52.95 45.35 -63.73
CA THR A 661 53.71 46.59 -63.89
C THR A 661 54.04 47.20 -62.53
N SER A 662 54.85 46.53 -61.72
CA SER A 662 55.54 47.16 -60.58
C SER A 662 56.94 47.63 -61.00
N SER A 663 57.08 48.89 -61.43
CA SER A 663 58.39 49.57 -61.47
C SER A 663 58.23 51.06 -61.17
N THR A 664 58.59 51.48 -59.96
CA THR A 664 59.28 52.76 -59.73
C THR A 664 60.13 52.65 -58.47
N SER A 665 61.44 52.63 -58.71
CA SER A 665 62.48 53.07 -57.80
C SER A 665 62.23 54.51 -57.36
N ASP A 666 62.27 54.79 -56.06
CA ASP A 666 62.96 56.00 -55.61
C ASP A 666 63.68 55.75 -54.29
N SER A 667 64.98 56.00 -54.31
CA SER A 667 65.90 55.86 -53.21
C SER A 667 66.78 57.10 -53.20
N SER A 668 66.57 57.99 -52.24
CA SER A 668 67.57 59.01 -51.91
C SER A 668 67.50 59.45 -50.45
N PHE A 669 68.39 58.85 -49.65
CA PHE A 669 69.40 59.52 -48.83
C PHE A 669 69.00 60.64 -47.84
N THR A 670 69.09 60.37 -46.53
CA THR A 670 70.10 60.85 -45.54
C THR A 670 69.58 60.63 -44.10
N LYS A 671 70.07 59.64 -43.30
CA LYS A 671 71.15 59.68 -42.27
C LYS A 671 70.82 60.52 -40.98
N PRO A 672 71.40 60.24 -39.78
CA PRO A 672 71.28 59.03 -38.93
C PRO A 672 71.24 59.34 -37.38
N LEU A 673 71.18 58.28 -36.56
CA LEU A 673 71.90 58.10 -35.26
C LEU A 673 71.52 58.92 -33.98
N PHE A 674 71.35 58.17 -32.87
CA PHE A 674 71.46 58.55 -31.43
C PHE A 674 70.38 59.51 -30.88
N LEU A 675 69.87 59.35 -29.65
CA LEU A 675 70.66 59.37 -28.41
C LEU A 675 69.79 58.90 -27.22
N THR A 676 70.42 58.12 -26.35
CA THR A 676 70.03 57.83 -24.96
C THR A 676 70.10 59.08 -24.08
N LEU A 677 69.21 59.11 -23.08
CA LEU A 677 69.40 59.71 -21.76
C LEU A 677 69.41 61.25 -21.61
N PHE A 678 68.69 61.63 -20.55
CA PHE A 678 68.97 62.68 -19.55
C PHE A 678 68.17 63.99 -19.57
N ILE A 679 67.35 64.08 -18.51
CA ILE A 679 67.27 65.18 -17.53
C ILE A 679 66.36 66.38 -17.84
N LEU A 680 65.27 66.38 -17.07
CA LEU A 680 64.82 67.40 -16.11
C LEU A 680 64.60 68.85 -16.56
N LEU A 681 63.46 69.31 -16.04
CA LEU A 681 63.17 70.62 -15.45
C LEU A 681 62.61 71.71 -16.36
N LEU A 682 61.34 71.98 -16.02
CA LEU A 682 60.80 73.28 -15.61
C LEU A 682 60.37 74.25 -16.69
N LEU A 683 59.15 74.73 -16.43
CA LEU A 683 58.70 76.12 -16.61
C LEU A 683 58.60 76.54 -18.09
N VAL A 684 57.59 77.24 -18.57
CA VAL A 684 56.33 77.78 -18.07
C VAL A 684 55.85 78.59 -19.28
N TRP A 685 54.54 78.62 -19.50
CA TRP A 685 53.81 79.73 -20.11
C TRP A 685 53.81 79.97 -21.63
N PHE A 686 52.56 79.92 -22.11
CA PHE A 686 51.80 80.90 -22.88
C PHE A 686 51.98 81.04 -24.40
N GLU A 687 50.79 81.26 -24.98
CA GLU A 687 50.47 81.94 -26.25
C GLU A 687 50.65 81.08 -27.52
N ILE A 688 49.61 80.82 -28.34
CA ILE A 688 48.29 81.44 -28.58
C ILE A 688 47.27 80.35 -28.93
#